data_AF-A0A9E2F0T6-F1
#
_entry.id   AF-A0A9E2F0T6-F1
#
_cell.length_a   1.000
_cell.length_b   1.000
_cell.length_c   1.000
_cell.angle_alpha   90.00
_cell.angle_beta   90.00
_cell.angle_gamma   90.00
#
_symmetry.space_group_name_H-M   'P 1'
#
loop_
_entity.id
_entity.type
_entity.pdbx_description
1 polymer ?
#
loop_
_entity_poly.entity_id
_entity_poly.type
_entity_poly.pdbx_seq_one_letter_code
_entity_poly.pdbx_strand_id
1 'polypeptide(L)'
;MDRSPRKLVAGLSSIVLILSVVAGQALHAAEPATPAGPLRSTDDTGVTKPGQAIYLVRLREPSASSYAGGRNGLAATRPAPGTRLDRRNADVASYVAWLELSHEQLLAEIGAPGSKVYSFGYALNGFAARLSAAEASRLAQHEAVERVWLDKDHKLRTNNSSLFLGLLDQNEGLRASRGLSGEGIVVGVIDSGIATDHPSLQETAEDLPSDRCSSDWAMNSFLGRWLCGSLFGDPPEVDVYDPPVDFAGTCQTGEGFGPEQCTDKVVGARYYVDGFLSRHTLDDGEFISPKDADGHGTHIATIVAGNPVSATLYGTRIARISGIAPRAQIAVYKACWLKPGELRATCTTADLARAIDDAVADGVDIINYSVGSLETELTDPDDLALLNAFDAGVLSVVAAGNDGPGLASIGSPSSAPWVLTTAASTQSGTGFEEAIEITAPAAAAGLIAMREATFTRALRDGAIEETELVLVDDGVETLAQGSATGTVRDACDPLVNDADVGGRIALIQRGNCDFDVKLGYAEDAGAVAAIVFNNTGGPFPMNGAEAAAIPGVMIGVADGQDLVDRLTNDEVVTAALAKGTFLERQFDGLEIASFSSRGPSLSDENFLKPDVTAPGVDILAGHTRDAANSLRGEDFQYLSGTSMSAPETAGVA
;
A
#
# COMPACT_ATOMS: atom_id res chain seq x y z
N MET A 1 80.39 23.64 43.02
CA MET A 1 78.95 23.94 42.90
C MET A 1 78.73 24.51 41.51
N ASP A 2 77.77 24.07 40.70
CA ASP A 2 77.05 22.79 40.76
C ASP A 2 76.57 22.39 39.32
N ARG A 3 75.77 21.34 39.20
CA ARG A 3 75.53 20.53 37.99
C ARG A 3 74.94 21.27 36.77
N SER A 4 75.73 21.25 35.69
CA SER A 4 75.46 20.55 34.41
C SER A 4 74.15 20.85 33.61
N PRO A 5 74.24 21.17 32.30
CA PRO A 5 73.09 21.52 31.45
C PRO A 5 72.50 20.33 30.67
N ARG A 6 71.40 20.58 29.95
CA ARG A 6 70.96 19.78 28.78
C ARG A 6 70.76 20.69 27.55
N LYS A 7 71.08 20.18 26.36
CA LYS A 7 70.97 20.84 25.04
C LYS A 7 70.16 19.98 24.07
N LEU A 8 69.72 20.58 22.96
CA LEU A 8 68.93 19.98 21.88
C LEU A 8 69.70 18.93 21.05
N VAL A 9 69.02 17.85 20.68
CA VAL A 9 69.16 16.98 19.49
C VAL A 9 67.74 16.33 19.33
N ALA A 10 66.98 16.26 18.23
CA ALA A 10 67.14 16.26 16.76
C ALA A 10 67.21 14.84 16.10
N GLY A 11 66.16 14.48 15.33
CA GLY A 11 66.27 13.71 14.07
C GLY A 11 66.50 12.18 14.03
N LEU A 12 65.55 11.50 13.36
CA LEU A 12 65.67 10.29 12.50
C LEU A 12 65.92 8.87 13.05
N SER A 13 65.05 7.97 12.56
CA SER A 13 65.27 6.62 12.01
C SER A 13 65.87 5.46 12.82
N SER A 14 65.18 4.31 12.75
CA SER A 14 65.77 2.97 12.56
C SER A 14 64.73 1.97 12.00
N ILE A 15 65.22 0.94 11.29
CA ILE A 15 64.43 -0.12 10.61
C ILE A 15 64.71 -1.46 11.31
N VAL A 16 63.71 -2.35 11.40
CA VAL A 16 63.91 -3.79 11.68
C VAL A 16 63.01 -4.63 10.77
N LEU A 17 63.54 -5.75 10.26
CA LEU A 17 62.87 -6.75 9.42
C LEU A 17 62.01 -7.72 10.24
N ILE A 18 60.94 -8.25 9.62
CA ILE A 18 60.41 -9.60 9.87
C ILE A 18 60.21 -10.29 8.51
N LEU A 19 60.41 -11.61 8.45
CA LEU A 19 60.48 -12.38 7.20
C LEU A 19 59.28 -13.32 7.00
N SER A 20 58.72 -13.30 5.79
CA SER A 20 58.13 -14.42 5.03
C SER A 20 57.41 -15.57 5.76
N VAL A 21 56.12 -15.74 5.45
CA VAL A 21 55.57 -17.05 5.01
C VAL A 21 54.75 -16.80 3.75
N VAL A 22 54.99 -17.57 2.68
CA VAL A 22 54.12 -17.63 1.50
C VAL A 22 53.39 -18.96 1.55
N ALA A 23 52.08 -18.93 1.81
CA ALA A 23 51.19 -20.08 1.69
C ALA A 23 50.33 -19.88 0.44
N GLY A 24 50.43 -20.78 -0.54
CA GLY A 24 49.61 -20.72 -1.74
C GLY A 24 48.17 -21.09 -1.43
N GLN A 25 47.22 -20.19 -1.69
CA GLN A 25 45.81 -20.53 -1.74
C GLN A 25 45.54 -21.30 -3.04
N ALA A 26 45.09 -22.54 -2.93
CA ALA A 26 44.57 -23.28 -4.08
C ALA A 26 43.22 -22.69 -4.48
N LEU A 27 42.99 -22.54 -5.80
CA LEU A 27 41.65 -22.32 -6.32
C LEU A 27 40.75 -23.45 -5.80
N HIS A 28 39.77 -23.10 -4.96
CA HIS A 28 38.64 -23.98 -4.75
C HIS A 28 37.81 -23.91 -6.02
N ALA A 29 37.80 -25.00 -6.79
CA ALA A 29 36.76 -25.20 -7.77
C ALA A 29 35.42 -25.22 -7.03
N ALA A 30 34.41 -24.54 -7.56
CA ALA A 30 33.07 -24.58 -6.99
C ALA A 30 32.59 -26.05 -6.97
N GLU A 31 32.11 -26.52 -5.81
CA GLU A 31 31.47 -27.82 -5.74
C GLU A 31 30.19 -27.80 -6.59
N PRO A 32 29.84 -28.90 -7.28
CA PRO A 32 28.60 -28.97 -8.04
C PRO A 32 27.40 -28.81 -7.12
N ALA A 33 26.43 -27.98 -7.53
CA ALA A 33 25.25 -27.68 -6.75
C ALA A 33 24.54 -28.97 -6.29
N THR A 34 24.18 -29.02 -5.00
CA THR A 34 23.49 -30.16 -4.41
C THR A 34 22.12 -30.33 -5.08
N PRO A 35 21.70 -31.56 -5.46
CA PRO A 35 20.38 -31.77 -6.03
C PRO A 35 19.28 -31.27 -5.10
N ALA A 36 18.32 -30.52 -5.65
CA ALA A 36 17.19 -30.01 -4.89
C ALA A 36 16.42 -31.16 -4.20
N GLY A 37 16.04 -30.95 -2.94
CA GLY A 37 15.18 -31.87 -2.22
C GLY A 37 13.81 -32.00 -2.89
N PRO A 38 13.05 -33.09 -2.63
CA PRO A 38 11.74 -33.28 -3.22
C PRO A 38 10.80 -32.13 -2.80
N LEU A 39 10.36 -31.34 -3.79
CA LEU A 39 9.44 -30.21 -3.60
C LEU A 39 8.17 -30.69 -2.88
N ARG A 40 7.94 -30.19 -1.67
CA ARG A 40 6.75 -30.47 -0.86
C ARG A 40 5.87 -29.23 -0.80
N SER A 41 4.58 -29.42 -1.10
CA SER A 41 3.54 -28.43 -0.78
C SER A 41 3.37 -28.37 0.73
N THR A 42 3.74 -27.24 1.32
CA THR A 42 3.52 -26.90 2.73
C THR A 42 3.02 -25.46 2.82
N ASP A 43 1.74 -25.26 2.45
CA ASP A 43 0.98 -24.09 2.90
C ASP A 43 0.60 -24.27 4.37
N ASP A 44 0.69 -23.21 5.17
CA ASP A 44 0.46 -23.23 6.63
C ASP A 44 -1.03 -23.38 7.02
N THR A 45 -1.90 -23.61 6.04
CA THR A 45 -3.34 -23.88 6.20
C THR A 45 -3.67 -25.36 6.29
N GLY A 46 -2.71 -26.26 6.06
CA GLY A 46 -2.86 -27.71 6.18
C GLY A 46 -3.69 -28.40 5.09
N VAL A 47 -4.29 -27.66 4.15
CA VAL A 47 -5.15 -28.20 3.08
C VAL A 47 -4.33 -28.61 1.86
N THR A 48 -3.72 -29.80 1.91
CA THR A 48 -3.08 -30.41 0.72
C THR A 48 -4.14 -30.94 -0.26
N LYS A 49 -4.61 -30.08 -1.19
CA LYS A 49 -5.43 -30.51 -2.34
C LYS A 49 -4.61 -31.45 -3.24
N PRO A 50 -5.02 -32.71 -3.48
CA PRO A 50 -4.34 -33.59 -4.44
C PRO A 50 -4.73 -33.20 -5.88
N GLY A 51 -3.92 -32.36 -6.53
CA GLY A 51 -4.18 -31.86 -7.88
C GLY A 51 -2.95 -31.21 -8.53
N GLN A 52 -3.16 -30.53 -9.66
CA GLN A 52 -2.18 -29.62 -10.25
C GLN A 52 -2.21 -28.27 -9.53
N ALA A 53 -1.06 -27.63 -9.38
CA ALA A 53 -0.90 -26.28 -8.85
C ALA A 53 -0.14 -25.40 -9.86
N ILE A 54 -0.15 -24.08 -9.71
CA ILE A 54 0.70 -23.22 -10.55
C ILE A 54 2.14 -23.25 -10.05
N TYR A 55 3.05 -23.56 -10.98
CA TYR A 55 4.48 -23.44 -10.79
C TYR A 55 5.05 -22.42 -11.77
N LEU A 56 5.95 -21.57 -11.29
CA LEU A 56 6.74 -20.67 -12.12
C LEU A 56 8.06 -21.35 -12.48
N VAL A 57 8.51 -21.17 -13.72
CA VAL A 57 9.64 -21.89 -14.32
C VAL A 57 10.50 -20.88 -15.07
N ARG A 58 11.70 -20.59 -14.56
CA ARG A 58 12.67 -19.69 -15.21
C ARG A 58 13.64 -20.51 -16.05
N LEU A 59 13.94 -20.05 -17.25
CA LEU A 59 14.92 -20.68 -18.14
C LEU A 59 16.29 -20.01 -18.05
N ARG A 60 17.35 -20.74 -18.45
CA ARG A 60 18.75 -20.26 -18.42
C ARG A 60 19.12 -19.31 -19.54
N GLU A 61 18.34 -19.32 -20.63
CA GLU A 61 18.43 -18.34 -21.69
C GLU A 61 17.89 -16.99 -21.13
N PRO A 62 18.50 -15.83 -21.40
CA PRO A 62 18.07 -14.55 -20.85
C PRO A 62 16.72 -14.05 -21.40
N SER A 63 16.15 -13.06 -20.73
CA SER A 63 14.97 -12.30 -21.19
C SER A 63 15.32 -11.26 -22.25
N ALA A 64 14.33 -10.68 -22.93
CA ALA A 64 14.61 -9.68 -23.97
C ALA A 64 15.33 -8.43 -23.43
N SER A 65 15.08 -8.02 -22.18
CA SER A 65 15.81 -6.94 -21.50
C SER A 65 17.26 -7.28 -21.18
N SER A 66 17.61 -8.55 -20.92
CA SER A 66 18.97 -8.96 -20.53
C SER A 66 19.79 -9.58 -21.67
N TYR A 67 19.16 -9.97 -22.79
CA TYR A 67 19.80 -10.71 -23.88
C TYR A 67 20.81 -9.90 -24.71
N ALA A 68 22.08 -10.30 -24.60
CA ALA A 68 23.22 -9.69 -25.27
C ALA A 68 23.54 -10.25 -26.67
N GLY A 69 22.63 -11.03 -27.28
CA GLY A 69 22.85 -11.66 -28.59
C GLY A 69 23.62 -12.99 -28.52
N GLY A 70 23.94 -13.55 -29.69
CA GLY A 70 24.78 -14.76 -29.83
C GLY A 70 24.06 -16.04 -30.25
N ARG A 71 22.74 -16.00 -30.46
CA ARG A 71 21.94 -17.11 -31.00
C ARG A 71 21.82 -16.93 -32.53
N ASN A 72 21.99 -18.01 -33.29
CA ASN A 72 21.97 -17.94 -34.75
C ASN A 72 20.61 -17.42 -35.27
N GLY A 73 20.63 -16.26 -35.92
CA GLY A 73 19.44 -15.63 -36.52
C GLY A 73 18.67 -14.67 -35.61
N LEU A 74 19.14 -14.39 -34.39
CA LEU A 74 18.53 -13.43 -33.46
C LEU A 74 19.59 -12.39 -33.02
N ALA A 75 19.25 -11.10 -33.12
CA ALA A 75 20.12 -10.00 -32.69
C ALA A 75 20.04 -9.77 -31.17
N ALA A 76 20.98 -9.00 -30.62
CA ALA A 76 20.91 -8.59 -29.21
C ALA A 76 19.73 -7.63 -28.98
N THR A 77 18.97 -7.84 -27.91
CA THR A 77 17.75 -7.08 -27.61
C THR A 77 17.84 -6.21 -26.36
N ARG A 78 18.82 -6.49 -25.47
CA ARG A 78 19.09 -5.67 -24.29
C ARG A 78 19.29 -4.20 -24.68
N PRO A 79 18.57 -3.24 -24.06
CA PRO A 79 18.74 -1.83 -24.37
C PRO A 79 20.13 -1.31 -24.00
N ALA A 80 20.51 -0.15 -24.55
CA ALA A 80 21.70 0.55 -24.13
C ALA A 80 21.48 1.18 -22.73
N PRO A 81 22.52 1.32 -21.88
CA PRO A 81 22.38 2.01 -20.60
C PRO A 81 21.77 3.40 -20.75
N GLY A 82 20.65 3.65 -20.06
CA GLY A 82 19.88 4.89 -20.19
C GLY A 82 18.88 4.93 -21.36
N THR A 83 18.47 3.78 -21.90
CA THR A 83 17.37 3.66 -22.88
C THR A 83 16.40 2.56 -22.45
N ARG A 84 15.11 2.67 -22.83
CA ARG A 84 14.10 1.64 -22.56
C ARG A 84 14.13 0.51 -23.61
N LEU A 85 13.64 -0.67 -23.22
CA LEU A 85 13.30 -1.75 -24.14
C LEU A 85 12.06 -1.37 -24.97
N ASP A 86 12.11 -1.48 -26.30
CA ASP A 86 10.96 -1.24 -27.19
C ASP A 86 10.42 -2.56 -27.75
N ARG A 87 9.23 -3.00 -27.30
CA ARG A 87 8.56 -4.22 -27.80
C ARG A 87 8.18 -4.19 -29.28
N ARG A 88 8.16 -3.01 -29.92
CA ARG A 88 7.85 -2.81 -31.34
C ARG A 88 9.09 -2.97 -32.23
N ASN A 89 10.29 -3.02 -31.65
CA ASN A 89 11.51 -3.34 -32.38
C ASN A 89 11.42 -4.78 -32.92
N ALA A 90 11.68 -4.95 -34.22
CA ALA A 90 11.58 -6.24 -34.90
C ALA A 90 12.51 -7.31 -34.32
N ASP A 91 13.69 -6.94 -33.80
CA ASP A 91 14.61 -7.88 -33.16
C ASP A 91 14.08 -8.35 -31.80
N VAL A 92 13.49 -7.44 -31.01
CA VAL A 92 12.83 -7.75 -29.72
C VAL A 92 11.65 -8.68 -29.94
N ALA A 93 10.74 -8.33 -30.86
CA ALA A 93 9.59 -9.15 -31.20
C ALA A 93 9.99 -10.54 -31.73
N SER A 94 11.05 -10.63 -32.55
CA SER A 94 11.57 -11.91 -33.06
C SER A 94 12.17 -12.79 -31.96
N TYR A 95 12.87 -12.18 -30.98
CA TYR A 95 13.44 -12.91 -29.85
C TYR A 95 12.35 -13.43 -28.91
N VAL A 96 11.40 -12.58 -28.51
CA VAL A 96 10.27 -12.96 -27.64
C VAL A 96 9.42 -14.05 -28.27
N ALA A 97 9.05 -13.93 -29.56
CA ALA A 97 8.32 -14.99 -30.26
C ALA A 97 9.10 -16.33 -30.31
N TRP A 98 10.43 -16.29 -30.34
CA TRP A 98 11.25 -17.50 -30.23
C TRP A 98 11.27 -18.05 -28.78
N LEU A 99 11.32 -17.21 -27.75
CA LEU A 99 11.18 -17.62 -26.34
C LEU A 99 9.85 -18.34 -26.11
N GLU A 100 8.73 -17.75 -26.51
CA GLU A 100 7.38 -18.34 -26.35
C GLU A 100 7.26 -19.72 -27.00
N LEU A 101 7.85 -19.90 -28.20
CA LEU A 101 7.91 -21.20 -28.88
C LEU A 101 8.76 -22.21 -28.12
N SER A 102 9.84 -21.78 -27.45
CA SER A 102 10.64 -22.66 -26.60
C SER A 102 9.88 -23.13 -25.35
N HIS A 103 8.98 -22.28 -24.82
CA HIS A 103 8.13 -22.60 -23.67
C HIS A 103 7.11 -23.69 -24.01
N GLU A 104 6.45 -23.58 -25.18
CA GLU A 104 5.54 -24.63 -25.68
C GLU A 104 6.28 -25.94 -25.95
N GLN A 105 7.49 -25.88 -26.52
CA GLN A 105 8.30 -27.06 -26.79
C GLN A 105 8.68 -27.80 -25.49
N LEU A 106 9.17 -27.08 -24.48
CA LEU A 106 9.53 -27.67 -23.20
C LEU A 106 8.32 -28.26 -22.44
N LEU A 107 7.17 -27.59 -22.49
CA LEU A 107 5.92 -28.11 -21.93
C LEU A 107 5.42 -29.36 -22.67
N ALA A 108 5.57 -29.43 -23.98
CA ALA A 108 5.27 -30.63 -24.77
C ALA A 108 6.25 -31.78 -24.47
N GLU A 109 7.53 -31.51 -24.29
CA GLU A 109 8.58 -32.50 -23.96
C GLU A 109 8.36 -33.17 -22.60
N ILE A 110 7.91 -32.43 -21.58
CA ILE A 110 7.49 -33.04 -20.31
C ILE A 110 6.12 -33.72 -20.38
N GLY A 111 5.39 -33.61 -21.49
CA GLY A 111 4.05 -34.19 -21.65
C GLY A 111 2.93 -33.39 -20.97
N ALA A 112 3.13 -32.10 -20.72
CA ALA A 112 2.11 -31.16 -20.22
C ALA A 112 1.79 -30.03 -21.23
N PRO A 113 1.58 -30.30 -22.54
CA PRO A 113 1.26 -29.27 -23.53
C PRO A 113 -0.08 -28.60 -23.19
N GLY A 114 -0.17 -27.27 -23.38
CA GLY A 114 -1.37 -26.50 -23.05
C GLY A 114 -1.62 -26.31 -21.55
N SER A 115 -0.68 -26.67 -20.67
CA SER A 115 -0.74 -26.35 -19.23
C SER A 115 -0.27 -24.91 -18.90
N LYS A 116 0.28 -24.19 -19.89
CA LYS A 116 0.79 -22.82 -19.71
C LYS A 116 -0.35 -21.88 -19.34
N VAL A 117 -0.15 -21.14 -18.27
CA VAL A 117 -0.97 -20.02 -17.82
C VAL A 117 -0.41 -18.74 -18.40
N TYR A 118 0.87 -18.47 -18.11
CA TYR A 118 1.58 -17.27 -18.54
C TYR A 118 2.89 -17.61 -19.23
N SER A 119 3.27 -16.77 -20.18
CA SER A 119 4.60 -16.73 -20.79
C SER A 119 5.24 -15.40 -20.39
N PHE A 120 6.48 -15.44 -19.95
CA PHE A 120 7.29 -14.26 -19.61
C PHE A 120 8.42 -14.16 -20.63
N GLY A 121 8.66 -12.98 -21.21
CA GLY A 121 9.70 -12.82 -22.22
C GLY A 121 10.46 -11.49 -22.21
N TYR A 122 9.98 -10.47 -21.52
CA TYR A 122 10.52 -9.11 -21.60
C TYR A 122 11.44 -8.80 -20.43
N ALA A 123 10.90 -8.85 -19.22
CA ALA A 123 11.65 -8.77 -17.96
C ALA A 123 12.13 -10.16 -17.54
N LEU A 124 11.24 -11.13 -17.36
CA LEU A 124 11.59 -12.51 -16.99
C LEU A 124 11.61 -13.41 -18.24
N ASN A 125 12.42 -14.46 -18.27
CA ASN A 125 12.31 -15.51 -19.27
C ASN A 125 11.80 -16.81 -18.66
N GLY A 126 10.63 -17.26 -19.12
CA GLY A 126 10.04 -18.53 -18.69
C GLY A 126 8.52 -18.54 -18.77
N PHE A 127 7.89 -19.34 -17.91
CA PHE A 127 6.44 -19.49 -17.90
C PHE A 127 5.89 -19.86 -16.52
N ALA A 128 4.61 -19.56 -16.31
CA ALA A 128 3.81 -20.16 -15.24
C ALA A 128 2.89 -21.23 -15.86
N ALA A 129 2.77 -22.40 -15.23
CA ALA A 129 1.96 -23.50 -15.73
C ALA A 129 1.26 -24.29 -14.61
N ARG A 130 0.05 -24.80 -14.90
CA ARG A 130 -0.72 -25.69 -14.00
C ARG A 130 -0.16 -27.10 -14.11
N LEU A 131 0.74 -27.46 -13.19
CA LEU A 131 1.51 -28.71 -13.20
C LEU A 131 1.28 -29.53 -11.94
N SER A 132 1.43 -30.85 -12.03
CA SER A 132 1.62 -31.71 -10.87
C SER A 132 3.05 -31.60 -10.33
N ALA A 133 3.25 -31.94 -9.05
CA ALA A 133 4.58 -31.97 -8.45
C ALA A 133 5.57 -32.88 -9.21
N ALA A 134 5.10 -33.89 -9.94
CA ALA A 134 5.92 -34.79 -10.77
C ALA A 134 6.28 -34.21 -12.15
N GLU A 135 5.53 -33.22 -12.65
CA GLU A 135 5.88 -32.43 -13.83
C GLU A 135 6.85 -31.32 -13.44
N ALA A 136 6.56 -30.58 -12.36
CA ALA A 136 7.45 -29.55 -11.81
C ALA A 136 8.83 -30.12 -11.42
N SER A 137 8.87 -31.31 -10.79
CA SER A 137 10.13 -32.00 -10.45
C SER A 137 10.95 -32.43 -11.66
N ARG A 138 10.32 -32.65 -12.83
CA ARG A 138 11.04 -32.97 -14.08
C ARG A 138 11.58 -31.71 -14.74
N LEU A 139 10.84 -30.60 -14.71
CA LEU A 139 11.35 -29.29 -15.13
C LEU A 139 12.54 -28.85 -14.29
N ALA A 140 12.48 -28.99 -12.96
CA ALA A 140 13.59 -28.67 -12.06
C ALA A 140 14.88 -29.51 -12.28
N GLN A 141 14.82 -30.55 -13.13
CA GLN A 141 15.96 -31.38 -13.54
C GLN A 141 16.34 -31.19 -15.02
N HIS A 142 15.64 -30.34 -15.76
CA HIS A 142 15.86 -30.15 -17.19
C HIS A 142 16.98 -29.14 -17.47
N GLU A 143 17.84 -29.40 -18.45
CA GLU A 143 19.05 -28.58 -18.67
C GLU A 143 18.74 -27.12 -19.03
N ALA A 144 17.66 -26.86 -19.76
CA ALA A 144 17.22 -25.51 -20.12
C ALA A 144 16.61 -24.71 -18.95
N VAL A 145 16.19 -25.36 -17.87
CA VAL A 145 15.54 -24.73 -16.71
C VAL A 145 16.61 -24.29 -15.71
N GLU A 146 16.48 -23.08 -15.18
CA GLU A 146 17.35 -22.53 -14.14
C GLU A 146 16.82 -22.86 -12.74
N ARG A 147 15.54 -22.53 -12.46
CA ARG A 147 14.86 -22.75 -11.18
C ARG A 147 13.34 -22.88 -11.41
N VAL A 148 12.66 -23.55 -10.47
CA VAL A 148 11.20 -23.72 -10.42
C VAL A 148 10.70 -23.33 -9.04
N TRP A 149 9.59 -22.59 -8.97
CA TRP A 149 8.92 -22.16 -7.74
C TRP A 149 7.46 -22.63 -7.75
N LEU A 150 6.89 -22.82 -6.57
CA LEU A 150 5.44 -22.92 -6.38
C LEU A 150 4.88 -21.50 -6.21
N ASP A 151 3.68 -21.22 -6.74
CA ASP A 151 3.04 -19.91 -6.58
C ASP A 151 2.63 -19.63 -5.12
N LYS A 152 2.91 -18.41 -4.64
CA LYS A 152 2.74 -17.95 -3.25
C LYS A 152 1.83 -16.72 -3.17
N ASP A 153 1.38 -16.40 -1.96
CA ASP A 153 0.55 -15.23 -1.66
C ASP A 153 1.38 -14.04 -1.15
N HIS A 154 1.10 -12.83 -1.66
CA HIS A 154 1.63 -11.55 -1.20
C HIS A 154 0.49 -10.64 -0.72
N LYS A 155 0.81 -9.63 0.11
CA LYS A 155 -0.19 -8.71 0.70
C LYS A 155 0.07 -7.25 0.33
N LEU A 156 -1.03 -6.51 0.14
CA LEU A 156 -1.05 -5.05 0.20
C LEU A 156 -0.66 -4.58 1.62
N ARG A 157 0.04 -3.44 1.77
CA ARG A 157 0.57 -2.97 3.07
C ARG A 157 -0.04 -1.61 3.47
N THR A 158 -1.29 -1.61 3.97
CA THR A 158 -2.03 -0.40 4.42
C THR A 158 -2.36 -0.32 5.92
N ASN A 159 -2.74 0.86 6.48
CA ASN A 159 -3.43 1.15 7.78
C ASN A 159 -3.74 2.66 8.11
N ASN A 160 -4.43 3.46 7.26
CA ASN A 160 -4.91 4.89 7.43
C ASN A 160 -3.92 6.13 7.69
N SER A 161 -3.46 6.87 6.63
CA SER A 161 -2.99 8.31 6.52
C SER A 161 -1.75 8.67 5.44
N SER A 162 -0.93 9.70 4.90
CA SER A 162 -0.24 11.12 4.72
C SER A 162 -0.76 12.64 4.47
N LEU A 163 -0.49 13.46 3.41
CA LEU A 163 -0.81 14.93 3.18
C LEU A 163 0.22 16.05 3.65
N PHE A 164 1.50 16.01 3.22
CA PHE A 164 2.53 17.00 3.69
C PHE A 164 3.62 17.50 2.73
N LEU A 165 4.03 16.78 1.67
CA LEU A 165 5.37 16.93 1.04
C LEU A 165 5.85 18.32 0.54
N GLY A 166 5.06 19.39 0.58
CA GLY A 166 5.49 20.75 0.24
C GLY A 166 5.77 21.01 -1.25
N LEU A 167 5.66 19.97 -2.09
CA LEU A 167 5.93 19.99 -3.54
C LEU A 167 5.03 20.97 -4.33
N LEU A 168 3.95 21.46 -3.71
CA LEU A 168 3.04 22.45 -4.29
C LEU A 168 3.45 23.92 -4.00
N ASP A 169 4.50 24.18 -3.22
CA ASP A 169 4.95 25.56 -2.99
C ASP A 169 5.46 26.19 -4.30
N GLN A 170 4.85 27.33 -4.67
CA GLN A 170 5.07 28.01 -5.94
C GLN A 170 6.39 28.80 -6.02
N ASN A 171 7.12 28.93 -4.91
CA ASN A 171 8.32 29.76 -4.77
C ASN A 171 9.58 28.92 -4.48
N GLU A 172 9.46 27.87 -3.66
CA GLU A 172 10.60 27.06 -3.19
C GLU A 172 10.41 25.53 -3.37
N GLY A 173 9.21 25.06 -3.75
CA GLY A 173 8.96 23.63 -4.00
C GLY A 173 9.52 23.13 -5.35
N LEU A 174 9.48 21.82 -5.59
CA LEU A 174 9.91 21.22 -6.87
C LEU A 174 9.18 21.86 -8.08
N ARG A 175 7.90 22.22 -7.89
CA ARG A 175 7.05 22.93 -8.85
C ARG A 175 7.33 24.42 -9.02
N ALA A 176 8.16 25.05 -8.19
CA ALA A 176 8.66 26.41 -8.45
C ALA A 176 9.51 26.44 -9.75
N SER A 177 10.09 25.29 -10.13
CA SER A 177 10.54 25.07 -11.50
C SER A 177 9.34 24.77 -12.42
N ARG A 178 9.05 25.69 -13.36
CA ARG A 178 7.93 25.55 -14.30
C ARG A 178 8.18 24.39 -15.26
N GLY A 179 7.30 23.40 -15.26
CA GLY A 179 7.30 22.28 -16.23
C GLY A 179 7.68 20.91 -15.65
N LEU A 180 7.65 20.73 -14.33
CA LEU A 180 7.75 19.40 -13.69
C LEU A 180 6.40 18.99 -13.07
N SER A 181 5.50 18.47 -13.89
CA SER A 181 4.20 17.94 -13.43
C SER A 181 3.89 16.51 -13.88
N GLY A 182 4.77 15.89 -14.69
CA GLY A 182 4.68 14.51 -15.16
C GLY A 182 4.36 14.38 -16.66
N GLU A 183 4.38 15.48 -17.41
CA GLU A 183 4.04 15.53 -18.83
C GLU A 183 4.86 14.53 -19.67
N GLY A 184 4.19 13.57 -20.30
CA GLY A 184 4.83 12.52 -21.12
C GLY A 184 5.38 11.32 -20.35
N ILE A 185 5.14 11.24 -19.03
CA ILE A 185 5.50 10.10 -18.17
C ILE A 185 4.29 9.19 -17.98
N VAL A 186 4.46 7.88 -18.19
CA VAL A 186 3.47 6.85 -17.83
C VAL A 186 3.95 6.07 -16.62
N VAL A 187 3.20 6.12 -15.52
CA VAL A 187 3.48 5.32 -14.31
C VAL A 187 2.62 4.05 -14.31
N GLY A 188 3.28 2.91 -14.21
CA GLY A 188 2.66 1.60 -14.00
C GLY A 188 2.29 1.39 -12.53
N VAL A 189 1.00 1.14 -12.25
CA VAL A 189 0.48 0.83 -10.91
C VAL A 189 0.09 -0.65 -10.88
N ILE A 190 0.82 -1.46 -10.11
CA ILE A 190 0.59 -2.90 -9.96
C ILE A 190 -0.10 -3.15 -8.60
N ASP A 191 -1.41 -3.38 -8.62
CA ASP A 191 -2.25 -3.30 -7.42
C ASP A 191 -3.64 -4.01 -7.57
N SER A 192 -4.69 -3.55 -6.88
CA SER A 192 -6.06 -4.09 -6.88
C SER A 192 -6.97 -3.61 -8.02
N GLY A 193 -6.47 -2.75 -8.91
CA GLY A 193 -7.22 -2.20 -10.05
C GLY A 193 -7.42 -0.69 -9.97
N ILE A 194 -8.43 -0.19 -10.69
CA ILE A 194 -8.74 1.25 -10.77
C ILE A 194 -10.26 1.53 -10.91
N ALA A 195 -10.73 2.64 -10.35
CA ALA A 195 -12.07 3.21 -10.61
C ALA A 195 -11.95 4.48 -11.47
N THR A 196 -12.05 4.35 -12.80
CA THR A 196 -11.71 5.45 -13.73
C THR A 196 -12.78 6.54 -13.85
N ASP A 197 -13.97 6.32 -13.29
CA ASP A 197 -15.03 7.30 -13.08
C ASP A 197 -14.76 8.24 -11.89
N HIS A 198 -13.73 7.97 -11.08
CA HIS A 198 -13.33 8.83 -9.96
C HIS A 198 -12.87 10.23 -10.45
N PRO A 199 -13.26 11.34 -9.78
CA PRO A 199 -12.98 12.71 -10.26
C PRO A 199 -11.49 13.03 -10.50
N SER A 200 -10.55 12.44 -9.76
CA SER A 200 -9.11 12.66 -10.00
C SER A 200 -8.55 11.94 -11.24
N LEU A 201 -9.35 11.14 -11.95
CA LEU A 201 -8.87 10.27 -13.06
C LEU A 201 -9.49 10.61 -14.43
N GLN A 202 -10.25 11.71 -14.51
CA GLN A 202 -10.81 12.21 -15.77
C GLN A 202 -9.70 12.72 -16.70
N GLU A 203 -9.89 12.58 -18.02
CA GLU A 203 -9.00 13.14 -19.05
C GLU A 203 -9.24 14.63 -19.34
N THR A 204 -10.37 15.15 -18.86
CA THR A 204 -10.80 16.53 -19.02
C THR A 204 -10.60 17.32 -17.72
N ALA A 205 -10.64 18.65 -17.83
CA ALA A 205 -10.77 19.54 -16.69
C ALA A 205 -11.95 20.49 -16.91
N GLU A 206 -12.70 20.75 -15.84
CA GLU A 206 -13.41 22.03 -15.71
C GLU A 206 -12.32 23.12 -15.71
N ASP A 207 -12.10 23.77 -16.86
CA ASP A 207 -11.14 24.87 -16.96
C ASP A 207 -11.53 25.96 -15.96
N LEU A 208 -10.56 26.55 -15.25
CA LEU A 208 -10.91 27.55 -14.25
C LEU A 208 -11.44 28.80 -14.98
N PRO A 209 -12.61 29.34 -14.58
CA PRO A 209 -13.29 30.37 -15.37
C PRO A 209 -12.35 31.55 -15.60
N SER A 210 -12.15 31.87 -16.91
CA SER A 210 -11.10 32.73 -17.48
C SER A 210 -10.61 33.87 -16.58
N ASP A 211 -9.31 34.23 -16.65
CA ASP A 211 -8.53 35.29 -15.95
C ASP A 211 -9.26 36.43 -15.17
N ARG A 212 -10.46 36.82 -15.59
CA ARG A 212 -11.39 37.73 -14.93
C ARG A 212 -12.13 37.12 -13.72
N CYS A 213 -12.10 35.80 -13.57
CA CYS A 213 -12.80 35.01 -12.54
C CYS A 213 -11.86 34.15 -11.67
N SER A 214 -10.54 34.24 -11.86
CA SER A 214 -9.51 33.46 -11.15
C SER A 214 -9.22 33.89 -9.70
N SER A 215 -10.05 34.76 -9.11
CA SER A 215 -9.88 35.18 -7.71
C SER A 215 -10.44 34.15 -6.73
N ASP A 216 -9.80 33.94 -5.58
CA ASP A 216 -10.24 32.97 -4.57
C ASP A 216 -11.70 33.15 -4.16
N TRP A 217 -12.17 34.40 -4.06
CA TRP A 217 -13.58 34.70 -3.75
C TRP A 217 -14.54 34.24 -4.86
N ALA A 218 -14.16 34.41 -6.13
CA ALA A 218 -14.98 33.96 -7.26
C ALA A 218 -15.01 32.42 -7.35
N MET A 219 -13.86 31.77 -7.11
CA MET A 219 -13.72 30.31 -7.19
C MET A 219 -14.31 29.55 -5.99
N ASN A 220 -14.30 30.14 -4.79
CA ASN A 220 -14.72 29.47 -3.54
C ASN A 220 -16.09 29.93 -2.99
N SER A 221 -16.73 30.96 -3.54
CA SER A 221 -18.09 31.35 -3.12
C SER A 221 -19.17 30.93 -4.13
N PHE A 222 -20.32 30.50 -3.61
CA PHE A 222 -21.50 30.15 -4.43
C PHE A 222 -21.92 31.30 -5.35
N LEU A 223 -21.96 32.53 -4.82
CA LEU A 223 -22.30 33.72 -5.60
C LEU A 223 -21.23 34.05 -6.64
N GLY A 224 -19.96 33.83 -6.34
CA GLY A 224 -18.84 33.98 -7.27
C GLY A 224 -18.96 33.06 -8.48
N ARG A 225 -19.10 31.74 -8.24
CA ARG A 225 -19.31 30.75 -9.31
C ARG A 225 -20.56 31.07 -10.14
N TRP A 226 -21.69 31.35 -9.47
CA TRP A 226 -22.94 31.68 -10.13
C TRP A 226 -22.83 32.94 -11.01
N LEU A 227 -22.16 33.99 -10.53
CA LEU A 227 -21.90 35.20 -11.33
C LEU A 227 -20.97 34.90 -12.52
N CYS A 228 -19.91 34.11 -12.34
CA CYS A 228 -18.99 33.79 -13.44
C CYS A 228 -19.68 32.97 -14.54
N GLY A 229 -20.36 31.88 -14.21
CA GLY A 229 -21.15 31.10 -15.18
C GLY A 229 -22.26 31.92 -15.83
N SER A 230 -22.98 32.75 -15.05
CA SER A 230 -24.04 33.62 -15.58
C SER A 230 -23.55 34.76 -16.49
N LEU A 231 -22.28 35.16 -16.41
CA LEU A 231 -21.73 36.30 -17.17
C LEU A 231 -20.80 35.89 -18.32
N PHE A 232 -20.17 34.73 -18.23
CA PHE A 232 -19.15 34.27 -19.19
C PHE A 232 -19.47 32.89 -19.80
N GLY A 233 -20.50 32.20 -19.29
CA GLY A 233 -20.79 30.81 -19.62
C GLY A 233 -19.97 29.84 -18.78
N ASP A 234 -20.38 28.58 -18.79
CA ASP A 234 -19.52 27.49 -18.35
C ASP A 234 -18.34 27.37 -19.34
N PRO A 235 -17.10 27.17 -18.88
CA PRO A 235 -15.96 27.03 -19.76
C PRO A 235 -16.11 25.76 -20.62
N PRO A 236 -15.53 25.74 -21.85
CA PRO A 236 -15.48 24.51 -22.62
C PRO A 236 -14.69 23.46 -21.84
N GLU A 237 -15.15 22.23 -21.90
CA GLU A 237 -14.36 21.08 -21.51
C GLU A 237 -13.19 20.95 -22.51
N VAL A 238 -11.95 20.88 -22.00
CA VAL A 238 -10.73 20.85 -22.81
C VAL A 238 -9.96 19.56 -22.51
N ASP A 239 -9.59 18.83 -23.56
CA ASP A 239 -8.73 17.65 -23.48
C ASP A 239 -7.39 18.03 -22.85
N VAL A 240 -7.06 17.45 -21.70
CA VAL A 240 -5.95 17.93 -20.85
C VAL A 240 -4.62 17.31 -21.28
N TYR A 241 -4.64 16.15 -21.93
CA TYR A 241 -3.49 15.26 -22.13
C TYR A 241 -3.18 15.02 -23.61
N ASP A 242 -1.89 14.93 -23.95
CA ASP A 242 -1.45 14.35 -25.23
C ASP A 242 -1.29 12.83 -25.05
N PRO A 243 -1.63 11.99 -26.04
CA PRO A 243 -1.38 10.55 -25.98
C PRO A 243 0.10 10.20 -25.76
N PRO A 244 0.42 9.19 -24.92
CA PRO A 244 1.80 8.89 -24.53
C PRO A 244 2.66 8.44 -25.71
N VAL A 245 3.86 9.01 -25.82
CA VAL A 245 4.83 8.61 -26.83
C VAL A 245 5.47 7.28 -26.42
N ASP A 246 5.51 6.34 -27.37
CA ASP A 246 6.13 5.01 -27.25
C ASP A 246 5.53 4.02 -26.23
N PHE A 247 4.46 4.40 -25.52
CA PHE A 247 3.62 3.45 -24.79
C PHE A 247 2.85 2.51 -25.74
N ALA A 248 2.69 1.24 -25.35
CA ALA A 248 2.11 0.18 -26.19
C ALA A 248 1.07 -0.70 -25.46
N GLY A 249 0.67 -0.30 -24.24
CA GLY A 249 -0.33 -1.03 -23.44
C GLY A 249 -1.73 -1.07 -24.05
N THR A 250 -2.63 -1.78 -23.39
CA THR A 250 -3.98 -2.07 -23.89
C THR A 250 -5.05 -1.81 -22.85
N CYS A 251 -6.26 -1.50 -23.31
CA CYS A 251 -7.47 -1.52 -22.47
C CYS A 251 -8.10 -2.93 -22.49
N GLN A 252 -7.94 -3.69 -21.41
CA GLN A 252 -8.48 -5.04 -21.26
C GLN A 252 -9.90 -4.97 -20.68
N THR A 253 -10.90 -5.16 -21.54
CA THR A 253 -12.32 -5.17 -21.15
C THR A 253 -12.65 -6.34 -20.23
N GLY A 254 -13.59 -6.15 -19.30
CA GLY A 254 -14.11 -7.22 -18.44
C GLY A 254 -15.43 -6.84 -17.76
N GLU A 255 -15.74 -7.53 -16.68
CA GLU A 255 -16.92 -7.25 -15.86
C GLU A 255 -16.90 -5.80 -15.32
N GLY A 256 -17.91 -5.01 -15.69
CA GLY A 256 -18.03 -3.60 -15.27
C GLY A 256 -16.98 -2.65 -15.86
N PHE A 257 -16.15 -3.09 -16.81
CA PHE A 257 -15.05 -2.31 -17.39
C PHE A 257 -15.05 -2.42 -18.92
N GLY A 258 -15.60 -1.40 -19.60
CA GLY A 258 -15.60 -1.31 -21.06
C GLY A 258 -14.33 -0.64 -21.62
N PRO A 259 -14.14 -0.64 -22.96
CA PRO A 259 -12.96 0.00 -23.58
C PRO A 259 -12.94 1.51 -23.37
N GLU A 260 -14.09 2.14 -23.13
CA GLU A 260 -14.24 3.57 -22.79
C GLU A 260 -13.73 3.95 -21.40
N GLN A 261 -13.36 2.98 -20.55
CA GLN A 261 -12.78 3.27 -19.23
C GLN A 261 -11.27 3.52 -19.28
N CYS A 262 -10.60 3.29 -20.41
CA CYS A 262 -9.27 3.85 -20.65
C CYS A 262 -9.39 5.17 -21.40
N THR A 263 -8.67 6.17 -20.90
CA THR A 263 -8.79 7.58 -21.25
C THR A 263 -7.39 8.15 -21.51
N ASP A 264 -7.26 9.36 -22.03
CA ASP A 264 -5.93 10.00 -22.14
C ASP A 264 -5.30 10.31 -20.77
N LYS A 265 -6.01 10.04 -19.66
CA LYS A 265 -5.47 9.97 -18.29
C LYS A 265 -5.07 8.54 -17.88
N VAL A 266 -5.96 7.57 -18.06
CA VAL A 266 -5.74 6.15 -17.73
C VAL A 266 -5.50 5.37 -19.02
N VAL A 267 -4.27 5.46 -19.53
CA VAL A 267 -3.88 5.09 -20.90
C VAL A 267 -3.82 3.58 -21.16
N GLY A 268 -3.86 2.76 -20.10
CA GLY A 268 -3.91 1.31 -20.20
C GLY A 268 -4.41 0.67 -18.90
N ALA A 269 -5.12 -0.44 -19.01
CA ALA A 269 -5.70 -1.14 -17.87
C ALA A 269 -5.79 -2.64 -18.17
N ARG A 270 -5.17 -3.47 -17.33
CA ARG A 270 -4.97 -4.92 -17.53
C ARG A 270 -5.17 -5.68 -16.22
N TYR A 271 -5.49 -6.98 -16.30
CA TYR A 271 -5.71 -7.81 -15.11
C TYR A 271 -5.20 -9.25 -15.25
N TYR A 272 -4.77 -9.82 -14.12
CA TYR A 272 -4.10 -11.12 -13.98
C TYR A 272 -4.68 -11.85 -12.78
N VAL A 273 -5.27 -13.03 -13.00
CA VAL A 273 -6.14 -13.69 -12.00
C VAL A 273 -6.00 -15.22 -11.95
N ASP A 274 -5.26 -15.82 -12.89
CA ASP A 274 -5.10 -17.28 -12.96
C ASP A 274 -4.28 -17.84 -11.79
N GLY A 275 -3.30 -17.06 -11.29
CA GLY A 275 -2.50 -17.34 -10.11
C GLY A 275 -3.40 -17.45 -8.87
N PHE A 276 -4.11 -16.37 -8.57
CA PHE A 276 -5.09 -16.28 -7.50
C PHE A 276 -6.13 -17.41 -7.54
N LEU A 277 -6.78 -17.63 -8.69
CA LEU A 277 -7.80 -18.69 -8.87
C LEU A 277 -7.23 -20.12 -8.82
N SER A 278 -5.91 -20.31 -8.80
CA SER A 278 -5.30 -21.62 -8.53
C SER A 278 -5.25 -21.96 -7.03
N ARG A 279 -5.19 -20.94 -6.17
CA ARG A 279 -5.05 -21.06 -4.72
C ARG A 279 -6.39 -20.81 -4.00
N HIS A 280 -7.07 -19.72 -4.35
CA HIS A 280 -8.22 -19.13 -3.64
C HIS A 280 -9.51 -19.12 -4.47
N THR A 281 -10.58 -18.63 -3.84
CA THR A 281 -11.81 -18.17 -4.49
C THR A 281 -11.89 -16.65 -4.40
N LEU A 282 -12.51 -16.01 -5.39
CA LEU A 282 -12.85 -14.58 -5.35
C LEU A 282 -13.96 -14.30 -4.33
N ASP A 283 -14.02 -13.06 -3.84
CA ASP A 283 -15.18 -12.50 -3.15
C ASP A 283 -16.36 -12.31 -4.12
N ASP A 284 -17.61 -12.39 -3.63
CA ASP A 284 -18.82 -12.20 -4.46
C ASP A 284 -18.99 -10.74 -4.96
N GLY A 285 -18.25 -9.78 -4.39
CA GLY A 285 -18.20 -8.38 -4.79
C GLY A 285 -17.01 -8.00 -5.69
N GLU A 286 -16.19 -8.95 -6.15
CA GLU A 286 -15.10 -8.70 -7.09
C GLU A 286 -15.58 -8.58 -8.55
N PHE A 287 -14.71 -8.02 -9.40
CA PHE A 287 -14.95 -7.87 -10.84
C PHE A 287 -13.79 -8.46 -11.64
N ILE A 288 -14.06 -9.46 -12.50
CA ILE A 288 -13.05 -10.04 -13.41
C ILE A 288 -12.81 -9.06 -14.57
N SER A 289 -12.07 -8.00 -14.24
CA SER A 289 -11.69 -6.85 -15.06
C SER A 289 -10.59 -6.05 -14.34
N PRO A 290 -10.04 -4.97 -14.94
CA PRO A 290 -9.14 -4.05 -14.23
C PRO A 290 -9.82 -3.19 -13.16
N LYS A 291 -11.14 -3.33 -12.93
CA LYS A 291 -11.89 -2.50 -11.98
C LYS A 291 -11.49 -2.78 -10.52
N ASP A 292 -11.36 -1.71 -9.74
CA ASP A 292 -11.04 -1.80 -8.31
C ASP A 292 -12.25 -2.17 -7.45
N ALA A 293 -12.12 -3.25 -6.67
CA ALA A 293 -13.09 -3.69 -5.67
C ALA A 293 -12.55 -3.58 -4.23
N ASP A 294 -11.26 -3.30 -4.03
CA ASP A 294 -10.64 -3.05 -2.71
C ASP A 294 -10.63 -1.53 -2.40
N GLY A 295 -10.28 -0.75 -3.43
CA GLY A 295 -10.10 0.68 -3.40
C GLY A 295 -8.66 1.13 -3.13
N HIS A 296 -7.75 0.19 -2.87
CA HIS A 296 -6.33 0.46 -2.67
C HIS A 296 -5.64 0.96 -3.95
N GLY A 297 -5.77 0.25 -5.08
CA GLY A 297 -5.14 0.64 -6.35
C GLY A 297 -5.59 2.01 -6.85
N THR A 298 -6.86 2.37 -6.64
CA THR A 298 -7.40 3.71 -6.92
C THR A 298 -6.77 4.78 -6.02
N HIS A 299 -6.55 4.45 -4.75
CA HIS A 299 -5.85 5.33 -3.79
C HIS A 299 -4.39 5.53 -4.21
N ILE A 300 -3.66 4.47 -4.53
CA ILE A 300 -2.28 4.51 -5.04
C ILE A 300 -2.19 5.39 -6.30
N ALA A 301 -3.01 5.10 -7.32
CA ALA A 301 -2.99 5.81 -8.59
C ALA A 301 -3.28 7.31 -8.45
N THR A 302 -4.17 7.68 -7.53
CA THR A 302 -4.51 9.09 -7.29
C THR A 302 -3.48 9.83 -6.44
N ILE A 303 -2.72 9.15 -5.57
CA ILE A 303 -1.53 9.71 -4.92
C ILE A 303 -0.43 10.00 -5.94
N VAL A 304 -0.10 9.03 -6.82
CA VAL A 304 0.93 9.24 -7.85
C VAL A 304 0.55 10.42 -8.74
N ALA A 305 -0.64 10.37 -9.36
CA ALA A 305 -0.94 11.21 -10.51
C ALA A 305 -2.39 11.75 -10.57
N GLY A 306 -3.16 11.72 -9.49
CA GLY A 306 -4.53 12.24 -9.48
C GLY A 306 -4.64 13.74 -9.84
N ASN A 307 -5.66 14.11 -10.61
CA ASN A 307 -5.97 15.51 -10.93
C ASN A 307 -6.31 16.36 -9.69
N PRO A 308 -6.11 17.70 -9.73
CA PRO A 308 -6.36 18.59 -8.61
C PRO A 308 -7.85 18.85 -8.27
N VAL A 309 -8.46 17.98 -7.45
CA VAL A 309 -9.90 17.98 -7.09
C VAL A 309 -10.19 18.50 -5.68
N SER A 310 -11.47 18.77 -5.37
CA SER A 310 -11.93 18.97 -3.98
C SER A 310 -12.36 17.63 -3.40
N ALA A 311 -11.72 17.20 -2.32
CA ALA A 311 -12.02 15.94 -1.65
C ALA A 311 -13.12 16.12 -0.60
N THR A 312 -14.03 15.15 -0.55
CA THR A 312 -15.18 15.10 0.38
C THR A 312 -15.26 13.73 1.05
N LEU A 313 -15.61 13.70 2.33
CA LEU A 313 -15.94 12.49 3.08
C LEU A 313 -17.28 12.68 3.78
N TYR A 314 -18.21 11.76 3.58
CA TYR A 314 -19.55 11.77 4.21
C TYR A 314 -20.33 13.07 3.92
N GLY A 315 -20.12 13.65 2.73
CA GLY A 315 -20.65 14.95 2.32
C GLY A 315 -19.92 16.18 2.86
N THR A 316 -19.03 16.03 3.85
CA THR A 316 -18.18 17.10 4.38
C THR A 316 -17.01 17.37 3.42
N ARG A 317 -16.77 18.64 3.04
CA ARG A 317 -15.57 19.04 2.28
C ARG A 317 -14.37 19.04 3.21
N ILE A 318 -13.35 18.24 2.88
CA ILE A 318 -12.15 18.06 3.70
C ILE A 318 -11.01 18.95 3.21
N ALA A 319 -10.60 18.80 1.95
CA ALA A 319 -9.46 19.55 1.39
C ALA A 319 -9.60 19.78 -0.12
N ARG A 320 -8.62 20.48 -0.71
CA ARG A 320 -8.30 20.33 -2.14
C ARG A 320 -7.03 19.50 -2.24
N ILE A 321 -7.07 18.39 -2.95
CA ILE A 321 -5.93 17.47 -3.11
C ILE A 321 -5.48 17.42 -4.57
N SER A 322 -4.28 16.89 -4.80
CA SER A 322 -3.67 16.63 -6.10
C SER A 322 -2.69 15.49 -5.90
N GLY A 323 -2.56 14.60 -6.89
CA GLY A 323 -1.44 13.68 -6.95
C GLY A 323 -0.11 14.42 -7.12
N ILE A 324 0.99 13.71 -6.87
CA ILE A 324 2.34 14.27 -6.88
C ILE A 324 2.77 14.67 -8.30
N ALA A 325 2.52 13.83 -9.30
CA ALA A 325 2.72 14.09 -10.72
C ALA A 325 1.36 14.13 -11.46
N PRO A 326 0.53 15.17 -11.25
CA PRO A 326 -0.87 15.20 -11.73
C PRO A 326 -0.98 15.24 -13.27
N ARG A 327 0.11 15.49 -13.99
CA ARG A 327 0.17 15.47 -15.46
C ARG A 327 0.82 14.21 -16.04
N ALA A 328 1.28 13.28 -15.19
CA ALA A 328 1.60 11.92 -15.61
C ALA A 328 0.33 11.13 -15.96
N GLN A 329 0.51 10.16 -16.83
CA GLN A 329 -0.51 9.20 -17.26
C GLN A 329 -0.35 7.89 -16.49
N ILE A 330 -1.45 7.14 -16.35
CA ILE A 330 -1.52 5.98 -15.46
C ILE A 330 -1.78 4.73 -16.30
N ALA A 331 -0.96 3.69 -16.12
CA ALA A 331 -1.20 2.36 -16.65
C ALA A 331 -1.41 1.38 -15.50
N VAL A 332 -2.52 0.64 -15.50
CA VAL A 332 -2.98 -0.16 -14.35
C VAL A 332 -2.87 -1.64 -14.65
N TYR A 333 -2.31 -2.40 -13.70
CA TYR A 333 -2.07 -3.83 -13.81
C TYR A 333 -2.62 -4.53 -12.56
N LYS A 334 -3.90 -4.93 -12.58
CA LYS A 334 -4.57 -5.59 -11.45
C LYS A 334 -4.02 -7.01 -11.26
N ALA A 335 -3.29 -7.22 -10.17
CA ALA A 335 -2.71 -8.52 -9.79
C ALA A 335 -3.09 -8.96 -8.36
N CYS A 336 -3.88 -8.14 -7.65
CA CYS A 336 -4.33 -8.38 -6.29
C CYS A 336 -5.85 -8.47 -6.25
N TRP A 337 -6.39 -9.48 -5.53
CA TRP A 337 -7.83 -9.80 -5.52
C TRP A 337 -8.37 -10.06 -4.12
N LEU A 338 -9.63 -9.72 -3.87
CA LEU A 338 -10.30 -10.04 -2.61
C LEU A 338 -10.69 -11.51 -2.53
N LYS A 339 -10.48 -12.11 -1.35
CA LYS A 339 -11.07 -13.39 -0.94
C LYS A 339 -12.36 -13.11 -0.16
N PRO A 340 -13.33 -14.05 -0.12
CA PRO A 340 -14.61 -13.87 0.59
C PRO A 340 -14.48 -13.28 1.99
N GLY A 341 -15.03 -12.07 2.18
CA GLY A 341 -15.10 -11.36 3.45
C GLY A 341 -13.80 -10.69 3.92
N GLU A 342 -12.70 -10.75 3.17
CA GLU A 342 -11.47 -10.03 3.52
C GLU A 342 -11.60 -8.53 3.24
N LEU A 343 -11.07 -7.70 4.12
CA LEU A 343 -11.05 -6.24 3.94
C LEU A 343 -9.95 -5.75 2.98
N ARG A 344 -8.99 -6.62 2.62
CA ARG A 344 -7.87 -6.29 1.72
C ARG A 344 -7.48 -7.42 0.78
N ALA A 345 -7.09 -7.03 -0.43
CA ALA A 345 -6.74 -7.92 -1.51
C ALA A 345 -5.41 -8.65 -1.28
N THR A 346 -5.33 -9.86 -1.83
CA THR A 346 -4.16 -10.74 -1.82
C THR A 346 -3.73 -10.96 -3.26
N CYS A 347 -2.43 -10.83 -3.51
CA CYS A 347 -1.81 -10.99 -4.83
C CYS A 347 -1.09 -12.35 -4.88
N THR A 348 -0.81 -12.92 -6.06
CA THR A 348 0.09 -14.08 -6.14
C THR A 348 1.32 -13.80 -7.01
N THR A 349 2.42 -14.48 -6.72
CA THR A 349 3.70 -14.29 -7.40
C THR A 349 3.60 -14.48 -8.92
N ALA A 350 2.74 -15.37 -9.40
CA ALA A 350 2.49 -15.57 -10.82
C ALA A 350 1.77 -14.39 -11.50
N ASP A 351 0.73 -13.84 -10.85
CA ASP A 351 -0.01 -12.69 -11.37
C ASP A 351 0.84 -11.41 -11.29
N LEU A 352 1.62 -11.23 -10.21
CA LEU A 352 2.57 -10.12 -10.03
C LEU A 352 3.72 -10.14 -11.05
N ALA A 353 4.39 -11.28 -11.22
CA ALA A 353 5.48 -11.40 -12.20
C ALA A 353 4.98 -11.19 -13.64
N ARG A 354 3.73 -11.59 -13.94
CA ARG A 354 3.10 -11.30 -15.24
C ARG A 354 2.84 -9.81 -15.44
N ALA A 355 2.33 -9.12 -14.42
CA ALA A 355 2.08 -7.68 -14.43
C ALA A 355 3.37 -6.88 -14.65
N ILE A 356 4.47 -7.24 -13.99
CA ILE A 356 5.77 -6.56 -14.17
C ILE A 356 6.31 -6.78 -15.59
N ASP A 357 6.26 -8.02 -16.11
CA ASP A 357 6.72 -8.35 -17.47
C ASP A 357 5.90 -7.60 -18.55
N ASP A 358 4.59 -7.42 -18.34
CA ASP A 358 3.76 -6.57 -19.20
C ASP A 358 4.02 -5.08 -19.02
N ALA A 359 4.20 -4.55 -17.82
CA ALA A 359 4.46 -3.12 -17.61
C ALA A 359 5.76 -2.66 -18.30
N VAL A 360 6.82 -3.48 -18.21
CA VAL A 360 8.09 -3.25 -18.92
C VAL A 360 7.90 -3.38 -20.44
N ALA A 361 7.12 -4.35 -20.91
CA ALA A 361 6.84 -4.51 -22.34
C ALA A 361 6.02 -3.33 -22.91
N ASP A 362 4.99 -2.90 -22.18
CA ASP A 362 4.04 -1.86 -22.55
C ASP A 362 4.67 -0.46 -22.48
N GLY A 363 5.86 -0.32 -21.87
CA GLY A 363 6.77 0.81 -22.04
C GLY A 363 6.69 1.91 -20.97
N VAL A 364 6.19 1.58 -19.77
CA VAL A 364 6.08 2.53 -18.64
C VAL A 364 7.45 3.11 -18.26
N ASP A 365 7.46 4.34 -17.74
CA ASP A 365 8.66 5.02 -17.26
C ASP A 365 9.07 4.53 -15.86
N ILE A 366 8.07 4.37 -14.98
CA ILE A 366 8.20 4.05 -13.55
C ILE A 366 7.16 2.99 -13.19
N ILE A 367 7.50 2.07 -12.29
CA ILE A 367 6.55 1.15 -11.64
C ILE A 367 6.40 1.54 -10.17
N ASN A 368 5.17 1.79 -9.72
CA ASN A 368 4.84 1.77 -8.30
C ASN A 368 4.38 0.37 -7.89
N TYR A 369 5.02 -0.20 -6.87
CA TYR A 369 4.76 -1.55 -6.35
C TYR A 369 4.46 -1.49 -4.86
N SER A 370 3.17 -1.34 -4.52
CA SER A 370 2.67 -1.21 -3.14
C SER A 370 2.39 -2.57 -2.48
N VAL A 371 3.18 -3.59 -2.85
CA VAL A 371 3.01 -5.02 -2.54
C VAL A 371 4.31 -5.59 -1.94
N GLY A 372 4.19 -6.59 -1.07
CA GLY A 372 5.35 -7.40 -0.68
C GLY A 372 5.06 -8.48 0.36
N SER A 373 6.10 -9.15 0.81
CA SER A 373 6.07 -10.29 1.74
C SER A 373 6.86 -10.00 3.04
N LEU A 374 7.23 -11.07 3.76
CA LEU A 374 8.26 -11.10 4.81
C LEU A 374 9.40 -12.09 4.46
N GLU A 375 9.46 -12.55 3.21
CA GLU A 375 10.50 -13.45 2.73
C GLU A 375 11.86 -12.72 2.66
N THR A 376 12.95 -13.46 2.80
CA THR A 376 14.32 -12.91 2.83
C THR A 376 15.19 -13.33 1.65
N GLU A 377 14.79 -14.35 0.87
CA GLU A 377 15.40 -14.61 -0.44
C GLU A 377 14.98 -13.50 -1.43
N LEU A 378 15.92 -13.06 -2.29
CA LEU A 378 15.67 -12.15 -3.40
C LEU A 378 15.73 -12.91 -4.74
N THR A 379 14.97 -14.00 -4.81
CA THR A 379 15.00 -14.91 -5.96
C THR A 379 13.63 -15.45 -6.34
N ASP A 380 12.53 -14.92 -5.79
CA ASP A 380 11.20 -15.24 -6.28
C ASP A 380 10.92 -14.50 -7.61
N PRO A 381 10.00 -15.00 -8.47
CA PRO A 381 9.81 -14.46 -9.82
C PRO A 381 9.52 -12.96 -9.93
N ASP A 382 8.89 -12.33 -8.92
CA ASP A 382 8.66 -10.88 -8.91
C ASP A 382 9.92 -10.09 -8.51
N ASP A 383 10.73 -10.53 -7.52
CA ASP A 383 12.08 -9.97 -7.26
C ASP A 383 12.90 -9.86 -8.56
N LEU A 384 12.87 -10.96 -9.33
CA LEU A 384 13.63 -11.14 -10.56
C LEU A 384 13.05 -10.34 -11.72
N ALA A 385 11.71 -10.20 -11.80
CA ALA A 385 11.10 -9.33 -12.79
C ALA A 385 11.44 -7.85 -12.53
N LEU A 386 11.47 -7.41 -11.27
CA LEU A 386 11.88 -6.05 -10.89
C LEU A 386 13.37 -5.78 -11.19
N LEU A 387 14.26 -6.77 -11.03
CA LEU A 387 15.66 -6.66 -11.45
C LEU A 387 15.78 -6.42 -12.96
N ASN A 388 15.02 -7.18 -13.75
CA ASN A 388 15.05 -7.06 -15.20
C ASN A 388 14.29 -5.82 -15.71
N ALA A 389 13.35 -5.27 -14.93
CA ALA A 389 12.76 -3.95 -15.17
C ALA A 389 13.81 -2.83 -15.02
N PHE A 390 14.63 -2.90 -13.97
CA PHE A 390 15.75 -1.98 -13.77
C PHE A 390 16.78 -2.07 -14.92
N ASP A 391 17.17 -3.28 -15.33
CA ASP A 391 18.03 -3.51 -16.51
C ASP A 391 17.37 -3.04 -17.83
N ALA A 392 16.03 -3.03 -17.91
CA ALA A 392 15.27 -2.47 -19.02
C ALA A 392 15.10 -0.93 -18.98
N GLY A 393 15.66 -0.26 -17.97
CA GLY A 393 15.58 1.19 -17.79
C GLY A 393 14.30 1.70 -17.13
N VAL A 394 13.55 0.84 -16.44
CA VAL A 394 12.30 1.18 -15.73
C VAL A 394 12.55 1.15 -14.22
N LEU A 395 12.44 2.30 -13.55
CA LEU A 395 12.62 2.36 -12.09
C LEU A 395 11.40 1.77 -11.37
N SER A 396 11.64 0.89 -10.40
CA SER A 396 10.60 0.35 -9.53
C SER A 396 10.69 0.95 -8.13
N VAL A 397 9.60 1.57 -7.67
CA VAL A 397 9.45 2.15 -6.34
C VAL A 397 8.59 1.24 -5.49
N VAL A 398 9.10 0.80 -4.34
CA VAL A 398 8.56 -0.30 -3.54
C VAL A 398 8.24 0.15 -2.11
N ALA A 399 7.10 -0.30 -1.58
CA ALA A 399 6.72 -0.14 -0.19
C ALA A 399 7.63 -0.95 0.76
N ALA A 400 8.22 -0.33 1.79
CA ALA A 400 9.14 -1.00 2.71
C ALA A 400 8.51 -2.11 3.60
N GLY A 401 7.19 -2.16 3.75
CA GLY A 401 6.48 -3.04 4.68
C GLY A 401 5.94 -2.32 5.93
N ASN A 402 4.95 -2.93 6.59
CA ASN A 402 4.21 -2.36 7.73
C ASN A 402 4.39 -3.21 9.01
N ASP A 403 5.55 -3.84 9.16
CA ASP A 403 5.82 -4.87 10.17
C ASP A 403 6.90 -4.39 11.20
N GLY A 404 7.13 -3.08 11.24
CA GLY A 404 7.89 -2.40 12.28
C GLY A 404 7.17 -2.34 13.64
N PRO A 405 7.80 -1.77 14.69
CA PRO A 405 9.08 -1.06 14.67
C PRO A 405 10.30 -1.96 14.89
N GLY A 406 10.12 -3.29 14.91
CA GLY A 406 11.21 -4.26 15.13
C GLY A 406 12.33 -4.14 14.10
N LEU A 407 13.58 -4.36 14.53
CA LEU A 407 14.74 -4.45 13.63
C LEU A 407 14.56 -5.61 12.65
N ALA A 408 15.07 -5.45 11.42
CA ALA A 408 15.03 -6.46 10.37
C ALA A 408 13.60 -6.98 10.04
N SER A 409 12.64 -6.06 10.00
CA SER A 409 11.23 -6.28 9.61
C SER A 409 10.95 -5.98 8.13
N ILE A 410 12.00 -5.76 7.35
CA ILE A 410 11.95 -5.52 5.90
C ILE A 410 12.19 -6.84 5.13
N GLY A 411 11.43 -7.08 4.06
CA GLY A 411 11.47 -8.33 3.28
C GLY A 411 11.31 -8.09 1.77
N SER A 412 11.21 -9.18 1.01
CA SER A 412 11.08 -9.15 -0.45
C SER A 412 9.79 -8.46 -0.94
N PRO A 413 9.83 -7.73 -2.07
CA PRO A 413 11.03 -7.34 -2.83
C PRO A 413 11.68 -6.05 -2.29
N SER A 414 11.13 -5.45 -1.23
CA SER A 414 11.57 -4.16 -0.67
C SER A 414 13.00 -4.17 -0.09
N SER A 415 13.56 -5.35 0.22
CA SER A 415 14.96 -5.53 0.61
C SER A 415 15.95 -5.52 -0.56
N ALA A 416 15.48 -5.46 -1.82
CA ALA A 416 16.31 -5.64 -3.01
C ALA A 416 17.21 -4.43 -3.36
N PRO A 417 18.48 -4.63 -3.77
CA PRO A 417 19.37 -3.54 -4.20
C PRO A 417 18.94 -2.78 -5.47
N TRP A 418 18.04 -3.33 -6.28
CA TRP A 418 17.63 -2.80 -7.60
C TRP A 418 16.29 -2.05 -7.59
N VAL A 419 15.66 -1.89 -6.42
CA VAL A 419 14.40 -1.12 -6.25
C VAL A 419 14.62 0.07 -5.33
N LEU A 420 13.83 1.13 -5.49
CA LEU A 420 13.83 2.29 -4.59
C LEU A 420 12.78 2.08 -3.49
N THR A 421 13.23 1.82 -2.27
CA THR A 421 12.36 1.40 -1.17
C THR A 421 11.98 2.56 -0.25
N THR A 422 10.67 2.79 -0.07
CA THR A 422 10.15 3.92 0.70
C THR A 422 9.55 3.50 2.06
N ALA A 423 10.06 4.08 3.15
CA ALA A 423 9.46 4.04 4.48
C ALA A 423 8.31 5.04 4.63
N ALA A 424 7.38 4.78 5.55
CA ALA A 424 6.29 5.69 5.87
C ALA A 424 6.65 6.59 7.06
N SER A 425 6.34 7.87 6.95
CA SER A 425 6.54 8.88 8.00
C SER A 425 5.23 9.61 8.32
N THR A 426 5.15 10.09 9.55
CA THR A 426 4.22 11.14 9.97
C THR A 426 4.70 12.50 9.47
N GLN A 427 3.89 13.51 9.68
CA GLN A 427 3.92 14.71 8.87
C GLN A 427 3.51 15.95 9.65
N SER A 428 3.87 17.14 9.17
CA SER A 428 3.47 18.39 9.83
C SER A 428 2.46 19.20 9.03
N GLY A 429 1.77 20.11 9.72
CA GLY A 429 0.65 20.87 9.15
C GLY A 429 -0.69 20.40 9.72
N THR A 430 -1.78 20.67 9.00
CA THR A 430 -3.14 20.45 9.49
C THR A 430 -3.82 19.29 8.77
N GLY A 431 -4.37 18.35 9.54
CA GLY A 431 -5.21 17.26 9.06
C GLY A 431 -6.50 17.15 9.86
N PHE A 432 -7.34 16.18 9.51
CA PHE A 432 -8.61 15.91 10.19
C PHE A 432 -8.61 14.51 10.80
N GLU A 433 -8.92 14.41 12.08
CA GLU A 433 -9.21 13.14 12.73
C GLU A 433 -10.72 12.95 12.88
N GLU A 434 -11.22 11.72 12.77
CA GLU A 434 -12.59 11.40 13.19
C GLU A 434 -12.78 11.78 14.66
N ALA A 435 -13.94 12.35 15.02
CA ALA A 435 -14.19 12.87 16.36
C ALA A 435 -15.63 12.59 16.85
N ILE A 436 -15.79 12.55 18.17
CA ILE A 436 -17.09 12.73 18.84
C ILE A 436 -17.26 14.20 19.21
N GLU A 437 -18.50 14.69 19.32
CA GLU A 437 -18.80 16.03 19.82
C GLU A 437 -19.42 15.92 21.22
N ILE A 438 -18.79 16.53 22.22
CA ILE A 438 -19.44 16.80 23.51
C ILE A 438 -20.29 18.06 23.33
N THR A 439 -21.59 17.97 23.59
CA THR A 439 -22.55 19.06 23.36
C THR A 439 -22.87 19.82 24.65
N ALA A 440 -22.88 19.13 25.80
CA ALA A 440 -23.05 19.72 27.12
C ALA A 440 -22.22 18.97 28.19
N PRO A 441 -21.86 19.61 29.32
CA PRO A 441 -22.11 21.02 29.63
C PRO A 441 -21.25 21.95 28.77
N ALA A 442 -21.62 23.23 28.66
CA ALA A 442 -20.89 24.22 27.84
C ALA A 442 -19.44 24.51 28.32
N ALA A 443 -19.01 23.93 29.44
CA ALA A 443 -17.63 23.95 29.93
C ALA A 443 -16.83 22.65 29.61
N ALA A 444 -17.48 21.69 28.96
CA ALA A 444 -16.92 20.47 28.37
C ALA A 444 -17.06 20.44 26.83
N ALA A 445 -17.97 21.26 26.28
CA ALA A 445 -18.39 21.18 24.89
C ALA A 445 -17.23 21.43 23.90
N GLY A 446 -17.12 20.55 22.90
CA GLY A 446 -16.01 20.51 21.96
C GLY A 446 -15.84 19.13 21.30
N LEU A 447 -14.85 19.01 20.43
CA LEU A 447 -14.56 17.78 19.68
C LEU A 447 -13.44 16.97 20.34
N ILE A 448 -13.64 15.67 20.52
CA ILE A 448 -12.66 14.72 21.04
C ILE A 448 -12.29 13.72 19.94
N ALA A 449 -11.00 13.60 19.62
CA ALA A 449 -10.51 12.65 18.62
C ALA A 449 -10.86 11.20 19.00
N MET A 450 -11.38 10.44 18.04
CA MET A 450 -11.82 9.06 18.23
C MET A 450 -11.32 8.12 17.14
N ARG A 451 -11.49 6.82 17.35
CA ARG A 451 -11.42 5.79 16.29
C ARG A 451 -12.54 4.78 16.49
N GLU A 452 -13.26 4.48 15.42
CA GLU A 452 -14.38 3.53 15.39
C GLU A 452 -13.91 2.07 15.59
N ALA A 453 -14.76 1.24 16.18
CA ALA A 453 -14.49 -0.18 16.46
C ALA A 453 -14.94 -1.08 15.31
N THR A 454 -14.02 -1.94 14.84
CA THR A 454 -14.14 -2.70 13.57
C THR A 454 -15.19 -3.81 13.58
N PHE A 455 -15.65 -4.20 14.77
CA PHE A 455 -16.62 -5.28 15.02
C PHE A 455 -18.01 -4.75 15.42
N THR A 456 -18.25 -3.44 15.31
CA THR A 456 -19.46 -2.79 15.81
C THR A 456 -20.30 -2.22 14.67
N ARG A 457 -21.57 -1.88 14.95
CA ARG A 457 -22.38 -1.12 13.99
C ARG A 457 -21.73 0.24 13.71
N ALA A 458 -21.29 0.47 12.47
CA ALA A 458 -20.64 1.71 12.10
C ALA A 458 -21.60 2.91 12.16
N LEU A 459 -21.08 4.08 12.56
CA LEU A 459 -21.81 5.35 12.65
C LEU A 459 -22.33 5.85 11.29
N ARG A 460 -21.76 5.35 10.17
CA ARG A 460 -22.30 5.58 8.82
C ARG A 460 -23.70 4.96 8.63
N ASP A 461 -24.00 3.91 9.38
CA ASP A 461 -25.28 3.18 9.34
C ASP A 461 -26.29 3.75 10.36
N GLY A 462 -25.98 4.91 10.96
CA GLY A 462 -26.86 5.71 11.81
C GLY A 462 -26.08 6.45 12.91
N ALA A 463 -26.16 7.78 12.90
CA ALA A 463 -25.57 8.63 13.93
C ALA A 463 -26.35 8.55 15.26
N ILE A 464 -25.67 8.90 16.35
CA ILE A 464 -26.27 9.24 17.65
C ILE A 464 -26.33 10.76 17.72
N GLU A 465 -27.52 11.34 17.55
CA GLU A 465 -27.72 12.79 17.38
C GLU A 465 -27.30 13.60 18.63
N GLU A 466 -27.81 13.26 19.81
CA GLU A 466 -27.40 13.84 21.11
C GLU A 466 -27.96 12.96 22.25
N THR A 467 -27.09 12.41 23.11
CA THR A 467 -27.48 11.56 24.25
C THR A 467 -26.55 11.76 25.45
N GLU A 468 -27.07 11.56 26.68
CA GLU A 468 -26.28 11.57 27.93
C GLU A 468 -25.20 10.47 27.96
N LEU A 469 -24.04 10.79 28.55
CA LEU A 469 -22.99 9.83 28.91
C LEU A 469 -23.24 9.30 30.32
N VAL A 470 -23.05 7.99 30.50
CA VAL A 470 -23.10 7.31 31.79
C VAL A 470 -21.81 6.53 31.98
N LEU A 471 -21.10 6.79 33.07
CA LEU A 471 -19.93 6.01 33.47
C LEU A 471 -20.41 4.64 33.97
N VAL A 472 -19.91 3.56 33.37
CA VAL A 472 -20.31 2.20 33.74
C VAL A 472 -19.78 1.79 35.12
N ASP A 473 -20.52 0.91 35.79
CA ASP A 473 -20.15 0.27 37.05
C ASP A 473 -20.51 -1.23 36.96
N ASP A 474 -19.53 -2.13 37.04
CA ASP A 474 -19.69 -3.59 37.17
C ASP A 474 -19.46 -4.10 38.61
N GLY A 475 -19.06 -3.22 39.54
CA GLY A 475 -18.78 -3.52 40.93
C GLY A 475 -17.49 -4.31 41.20
N VAL A 476 -16.63 -4.57 40.20
CA VAL A 476 -15.45 -5.44 40.34
C VAL A 476 -14.12 -4.65 40.39
N GLU A 477 -13.69 -4.29 41.60
CA GLU A 477 -12.37 -3.66 41.82
C GLU A 477 -11.17 -4.60 41.57
N THR A 478 -11.36 -5.93 41.64
CA THR A 478 -10.27 -6.91 41.49
C THR A 478 -10.71 -8.16 40.73
N LEU A 479 -10.18 -8.33 39.52
CA LEU A 479 -10.39 -9.53 38.71
C LEU A 479 -9.77 -10.77 39.39
N ALA A 480 -10.45 -11.91 39.27
CA ALA A 480 -10.15 -13.13 40.04
C ALA A 480 -8.81 -13.84 39.75
N GLN A 481 -7.94 -13.26 38.89
CA GLN A 481 -6.69 -13.87 38.42
C GLN A 481 -5.42 -13.05 38.73
N GLY A 482 -5.36 -12.42 39.90
CA GLY A 482 -4.15 -12.47 40.73
C GLY A 482 -2.91 -11.64 40.33
N SER A 483 -2.98 -10.73 39.36
CA SER A 483 -1.91 -9.74 39.13
C SER A 483 -2.35 -8.41 38.50
N ALA A 484 -3.43 -8.37 37.73
CA ALA A 484 -3.97 -7.15 37.17
C ALA A 484 -4.89 -6.41 38.16
N THR A 485 -4.75 -5.09 38.26
CA THR A 485 -5.81 -4.23 38.80
C THR A 485 -6.91 -4.12 37.75
N GLY A 486 -8.12 -4.57 38.11
CA GLY A 486 -9.34 -4.16 37.41
C GLY A 486 -9.78 -2.78 37.91
N THR A 487 -10.85 -2.27 37.32
CA THR A 487 -11.60 -1.14 37.84
C THR A 487 -13.08 -1.39 37.60
N VAL A 488 -13.96 -0.97 38.51
CA VAL A 488 -15.42 -1.12 38.33
C VAL A 488 -15.97 -0.51 37.04
N ARG A 489 -15.18 0.34 36.39
CA ARG A 489 -15.49 1.06 35.15
C ARG A 489 -15.07 0.32 33.89
N ASP A 490 -14.44 -0.85 34.02
CA ASP A 490 -13.88 -1.54 32.86
C ASP A 490 -14.85 -2.50 32.15
N ALA A 491 -16.02 -2.81 32.73
CA ALA A 491 -17.06 -3.64 32.10
C ALA A 491 -16.52 -5.02 31.69
N CYS A 492 -15.80 -5.68 32.59
CA CYS A 492 -15.38 -7.07 32.42
C CYS A 492 -16.32 -8.08 33.08
N ASP A 493 -17.28 -7.59 33.87
CA ASP A 493 -18.40 -8.33 34.43
C ASP A 493 -19.72 -7.56 34.11
N PRO A 494 -20.91 -8.19 34.26
CA PRO A 494 -22.19 -7.54 33.96
C PRO A 494 -22.44 -6.28 34.81
N LEU A 495 -22.94 -5.21 34.18
CA LEU A 495 -23.08 -3.91 34.83
C LEU A 495 -24.10 -3.92 35.98
N VAL A 496 -23.72 -3.38 37.14
CA VAL A 496 -24.59 -3.17 38.31
C VAL A 496 -25.38 -1.86 38.24
N ASN A 497 -25.05 -0.97 37.29
CA ASN A 497 -25.81 0.23 36.94
C ASN A 497 -26.51 0.14 35.57
N ASP A 498 -26.95 -1.06 35.18
CA ASP A 498 -27.68 -1.35 33.94
C ASP A 498 -28.86 -0.38 33.70
N ALA A 499 -29.68 -0.16 34.73
CA ALA A 499 -30.84 0.73 34.70
C ALA A 499 -30.48 2.22 34.49
N ASP A 500 -29.23 2.61 34.75
CA ASP A 500 -28.73 3.95 34.41
C ASP A 500 -28.15 3.98 32.99
N VAL A 501 -27.44 2.95 32.55
CA VAL A 501 -26.85 2.88 31.19
C VAL A 501 -27.93 2.76 30.10
N GLY A 502 -29.08 2.15 30.40
CA GLY A 502 -30.18 1.94 29.45
C GLY A 502 -30.65 3.21 28.72
N GLY A 503 -30.57 3.19 27.39
CA GLY A 503 -30.92 4.28 26.50
C GLY A 503 -29.86 5.39 26.39
N ARG A 504 -28.70 5.25 27.05
CA ARG A 504 -27.64 6.26 27.13
C ARG A 504 -26.32 5.76 26.55
N ILE A 505 -25.30 6.62 26.51
CA ILE A 505 -23.97 6.28 25.98
C ILE A 505 -23.10 5.76 27.12
N ALA A 506 -22.62 4.52 27.01
CA ALA A 506 -21.75 3.91 28.01
C ALA A 506 -20.31 4.46 27.88
N LEU A 507 -19.78 5.12 28.92
CA LEU A 507 -18.36 5.46 29.01
C LEU A 507 -17.62 4.36 29.80
N ILE A 508 -16.67 3.70 29.15
CA ILE A 508 -16.01 2.47 29.62
C ILE A 508 -14.49 2.68 29.67
N GLN A 509 -13.85 2.19 30.73
CA GLN A 509 -12.38 2.18 30.85
C GLN A 509 -11.76 0.99 30.11
N ARG A 510 -10.66 1.20 29.36
CA ARG A 510 -9.85 0.09 28.83
C ARG A 510 -9.14 -0.68 29.95
N GLY A 511 -9.81 -1.72 30.46
CA GLY A 511 -9.27 -2.71 31.39
C GLY A 511 -8.69 -3.97 30.72
N ASN A 512 -8.89 -5.12 31.37
CA ASN A 512 -8.09 -6.33 31.14
C ASN A 512 -8.78 -7.48 30.36
N CYS A 513 -10.07 -7.36 30.04
CA CYS A 513 -10.80 -8.23 29.11
C CYS A 513 -10.87 -7.59 27.71
N ASP A 514 -11.26 -8.41 26.73
CA ASP A 514 -11.40 -8.02 25.32
C ASP A 514 -12.53 -7.00 25.07
N PHE A 515 -12.48 -6.31 23.93
CA PHE A 515 -13.37 -5.16 23.66
C PHE A 515 -14.81 -5.56 23.32
N ASP A 516 -15.02 -6.75 22.77
CA ASP A 516 -16.34 -7.31 22.50
C ASP A 516 -17.08 -7.65 23.80
N VAL A 517 -16.41 -8.20 24.81
CA VAL A 517 -16.99 -8.40 26.16
C VAL A 517 -17.53 -7.08 26.74
N LYS A 518 -16.73 -6.01 26.66
CA LYS A 518 -17.08 -4.68 27.19
C LYS A 518 -18.31 -4.09 26.51
N LEU A 519 -18.37 -4.20 25.18
CA LEU A 519 -19.46 -3.65 24.40
C LEU A 519 -20.71 -4.52 24.46
N GLY A 520 -20.55 -5.84 24.60
CA GLY A 520 -21.63 -6.78 24.88
C GLY A 520 -22.36 -6.45 26.19
N TYR A 521 -21.63 -6.21 27.29
CA TYR A 521 -22.28 -5.80 28.55
C TYR A 521 -22.92 -4.40 28.51
N ALA A 522 -22.40 -3.48 27.69
CA ALA A 522 -23.08 -2.21 27.43
C ALA A 522 -24.36 -2.38 26.60
N GLU A 523 -24.36 -3.29 25.62
CA GLU A 523 -25.53 -3.64 24.80
C GLU A 523 -26.60 -4.39 25.60
N ASP A 524 -26.22 -5.35 26.45
CA ASP A 524 -27.11 -6.05 27.39
C ASP A 524 -27.76 -5.09 28.39
N ALA A 525 -27.02 -4.07 28.86
CA ALA A 525 -27.53 -2.97 29.66
C ALA A 525 -28.42 -1.98 28.86
N GLY A 526 -28.55 -2.15 27.55
CA GLY A 526 -29.39 -1.34 26.67
C GLY A 526 -28.82 0.02 26.30
N ALA A 527 -27.49 0.20 26.33
CA ALA A 527 -26.85 1.41 25.80
C ALA A 527 -27.22 1.66 24.33
N VAL A 528 -27.14 2.91 23.87
CA VAL A 528 -27.31 3.25 22.44
C VAL A 528 -25.98 3.29 21.67
N ALA A 529 -24.86 3.46 22.38
CA ALA A 529 -23.49 3.42 21.88
C ALA A 529 -22.51 3.26 23.06
N ALA A 530 -21.25 2.91 22.78
CA ALA A 530 -20.19 2.80 23.76
C ALA A 530 -18.96 3.64 23.37
N ILE A 531 -18.45 4.42 24.32
CA ILE A 531 -17.18 5.14 24.25
C ILE A 531 -16.21 4.43 25.20
N VAL A 532 -15.17 3.80 24.66
CA VAL A 532 -14.07 3.25 25.46
C VAL A 532 -12.94 4.26 25.53
N PHE A 533 -12.50 4.70 26.70
CA PHE A 533 -11.28 5.48 26.79
C PHE A 533 -10.05 4.58 26.97
N ASN A 534 -9.01 4.86 26.19
CA ASN A 534 -7.75 4.13 26.24
C ASN A 534 -7.06 4.33 27.61
N ASN A 535 -6.17 3.41 27.99
CA ASN A 535 -5.33 3.48 29.19
C ASN A 535 -3.90 3.98 28.91
N THR A 536 -3.47 4.02 27.64
CA THR A 536 -2.14 4.49 27.22
C THR A 536 -2.17 5.13 25.83
N GLY A 537 -1.94 6.44 25.75
CA GLY A 537 -1.85 7.19 24.48
C GLY A 537 -3.19 7.70 23.92
N GLY A 538 -3.24 7.89 22.59
CA GLY A 538 -4.44 8.29 21.85
C GLY A 538 -5.37 7.11 21.53
N PRO A 539 -6.47 7.35 20.79
CA PRO A 539 -7.38 6.28 20.35
C PRO A 539 -6.76 5.39 19.27
N PHE A 540 -7.23 4.15 19.16
CA PHE A 540 -6.94 3.24 18.07
C PHE A 540 -8.18 2.38 17.74
N PRO A 541 -8.30 1.82 16.51
CA PRO A 541 -9.46 0.99 16.17
C PRO A 541 -9.52 -0.27 17.04
N MET A 542 -10.61 -0.42 17.79
CA MET A 542 -10.83 -1.62 18.62
C MET A 542 -11.25 -2.79 17.75
N ASN A 543 -10.72 -3.98 18.05
CA ASN A 543 -11.07 -5.24 17.39
C ASN A 543 -11.68 -6.19 18.43
N GLY A 544 -12.57 -7.07 17.98
CA GLY A 544 -13.28 -8.08 18.78
C GLY A 544 -13.62 -9.29 17.91
N ALA A 545 -13.94 -10.42 18.54
CA ALA A 545 -14.32 -11.67 17.86
C ALA A 545 -15.84 -11.79 17.70
N GLU A 546 -16.62 -11.28 18.65
CA GLU A 546 -18.09 -11.20 18.55
C GLU A 546 -18.53 -9.77 18.19
N ALA A 547 -19.58 -9.65 17.37
CA ALA A 547 -20.02 -8.37 16.81
C ALA A 547 -21.15 -7.72 17.63
N ALA A 548 -21.00 -6.44 17.96
CA ALA A 548 -21.99 -5.67 18.73
C ALA A 548 -22.91 -4.83 17.80
N ALA A 549 -24.20 -4.78 18.10
CA ALA A 549 -25.21 -4.04 17.34
C ALA A 549 -25.25 -2.55 17.68
N ILE A 550 -24.65 -2.14 18.79
CA ILE A 550 -24.43 -0.72 19.15
C ILE A 550 -23.13 -0.19 18.54
N PRO A 551 -23.02 1.11 18.17
CA PRO A 551 -21.77 1.69 17.72
C PRO A 551 -20.74 1.79 18.85
N GLY A 552 -19.49 1.42 18.54
CA GLY A 552 -18.36 1.53 19.46
C GLY A 552 -17.28 2.48 18.93
N VAL A 553 -16.78 3.36 19.80
CA VAL A 553 -15.62 4.22 19.51
C VAL A 553 -14.61 4.20 20.66
N MET A 554 -13.34 4.39 20.34
CA MET A 554 -12.29 4.65 21.33
C MET A 554 -11.90 6.13 21.34
N ILE A 555 -11.63 6.69 22.53
CA ILE A 555 -11.02 8.03 22.73
C ILE A 555 -9.69 7.94 23.51
N GLY A 556 -8.95 9.06 23.56
CA GLY A 556 -7.67 9.17 24.27
C GLY A 556 -7.77 9.11 25.80
N VAL A 557 -6.64 8.83 26.46
CA VAL A 557 -6.56 8.75 27.94
C VAL A 557 -6.98 10.05 28.62
N ALA A 558 -6.48 11.18 28.14
CA ALA A 558 -6.68 12.48 28.78
C ALA A 558 -8.15 12.93 28.70
N ASP A 559 -8.76 12.77 27.53
CA ASP A 559 -10.14 13.14 27.26
C ASP A 559 -11.10 12.24 28.04
N GLY A 560 -10.82 10.93 28.08
CA GLY A 560 -11.56 9.98 28.92
C GLY A 560 -11.49 10.29 30.41
N GLN A 561 -10.33 10.73 30.91
CA GLN A 561 -10.19 11.11 32.31
C GLN A 561 -10.95 12.41 32.65
N ASP A 562 -10.98 13.41 31.75
CA ASP A 562 -11.80 14.62 31.95
C ASP A 562 -13.30 14.26 32.03
N LEU A 563 -13.78 13.40 31.14
CA LEU A 563 -15.16 12.90 31.17
C LEU A 563 -15.48 12.11 32.45
N VAL A 564 -14.56 11.25 32.90
CA VAL A 564 -14.68 10.53 34.18
C VAL A 564 -14.72 11.47 35.37
N ASP A 565 -13.84 12.47 35.41
CA ASP A 565 -13.78 13.44 36.51
C ASP A 565 -15.06 14.30 36.56
N ARG A 566 -15.66 14.64 35.42
CA ARG A 566 -16.96 15.32 35.33
C ARG A 566 -18.11 14.49 35.85
N LEU A 567 -18.28 13.28 35.31
CA LEU A 567 -19.37 12.37 35.67
C LEU A 567 -19.32 11.98 37.16
N THR A 568 -18.12 11.91 37.75
CA THR A 568 -17.94 11.65 39.18
C THR A 568 -18.08 12.88 40.09
N ASN A 569 -18.27 14.08 39.51
CA ASN A 569 -18.69 15.31 40.20
C ASN A 569 -20.17 15.66 39.93
N ASP A 570 -20.98 14.68 39.52
CA ASP A 570 -22.40 14.83 39.16
C ASP A 570 -22.67 15.82 37.99
N GLU A 571 -21.70 16.08 37.10
CA GLU A 571 -21.96 16.83 35.85
C GLU A 571 -22.72 15.93 34.85
N VAL A 572 -23.87 16.40 34.36
CA VAL A 572 -24.58 15.77 33.23
C VAL A 572 -23.87 16.12 31.93
N VAL A 573 -23.17 15.15 31.36
CA VAL A 573 -22.47 15.27 30.07
C VAL A 573 -23.31 14.64 28.96
N THR A 574 -23.37 15.28 27.79
CA THR A 574 -24.04 14.76 26.58
C THR A 574 -23.10 14.81 25.38
N ALA A 575 -23.27 13.86 24.45
CA ALA A 575 -22.47 13.81 23.23
C ALA A 575 -23.27 13.38 22.00
N ALA A 576 -22.74 13.75 20.84
CA ALA A 576 -23.12 13.30 19.51
C ALA A 576 -22.02 12.43 18.89
N LEU A 577 -22.40 11.34 18.23
CA LEU A 577 -21.50 10.45 17.49
C LEU A 577 -22.00 10.35 16.05
N ALA A 578 -21.28 10.96 15.11
CA ALA A 578 -21.61 10.90 13.68
C ALA A 578 -20.32 10.70 12.86
N LYS A 579 -20.39 9.88 11.80
CA LYS A 579 -19.20 9.52 11.01
C LYS A 579 -18.59 10.71 10.24
N GLY A 580 -19.40 11.74 9.95
CA GLY A 580 -18.96 12.98 9.31
C GLY A 580 -18.38 14.05 10.27
N THR A 581 -18.25 13.75 11.56
CA THR A 581 -17.69 14.67 12.57
C THR A 581 -16.16 14.54 12.62
N PHE A 582 -15.46 15.66 12.38
CA PHE A 582 -14.00 15.70 12.28
C PHE A 582 -13.40 16.81 13.14
N LEU A 583 -12.34 16.49 13.89
CA LEU A 583 -11.49 17.44 14.59
C LEU A 583 -10.35 17.89 13.67
N GLU A 584 -10.26 19.20 13.41
CA GLU A 584 -9.09 19.82 12.77
C GLU A 584 -7.90 19.80 13.76
N ARG A 585 -6.80 19.16 13.38
CA ARG A 585 -5.62 18.97 14.25
C ARG A 585 -4.34 19.38 13.55
N GLN A 586 -3.48 20.11 14.28
CA GLN A 586 -2.09 20.33 13.86
C GLN A 586 -1.22 19.14 14.29
N PHE A 587 -0.46 18.62 13.34
CA PHE A 587 0.53 17.57 13.54
C PHE A 587 1.94 18.20 13.50
N ASP A 588 2.86 17.73 14.36
CA ASP A 588 4.24 18.23 14.43
C ASP A 588 5.19 17.50 13.46
N GLY A 589 4.94 16.20 13.23
CA GLY A 589 5.44 15.47 12.08
C GLY A 589 6.88 14.99 12.08
N LEU A 590 7.29 14.50 10.90
CA LEU A 590 8.65 14.03 10.60
C LEU A 590 9.14 12.83 11.43
N GLU A 591 8.25 12.18 12.20
CA GLU A 591 8.55 10.92 12.89
C GLU A 591 8.30 9.74 11.96
N ILE A 592 9.22 8.78 11.86
CA ILE A 592 9.00 7.59 11.04
C ILE A 592 7.91 6.72 11.68
N ALA A 593 6.86 6.37 10.93
CA ALA A 593 5.68 5.69 11.45
C ALA A 593 6.06 4.37 12.15
N SER A 594 5.42 4.07 13.28
CA SER A 594 5.76 2.92 14.13
C SER A 594 5.65 1.59 13.39
N PHE A 595 4.61 1.42 12.56
CA PHE A 595 4.42 0.25 11.71
C PHE A 595 5.45 0.15 10.59
N SER A 596 6.10 1.24 10.16
CA SER A 596 6.99 1.17 8.99
C SER A 596 8.16 0.22 9.28
N SER A 597 8.37 -0.75 8.38
CA SER A 597 9.43 -1.74 8.51
C SER A 597 10.83 -1.11 8.58
N ARG A 598 11.78 -1.87 9.13
CA ARG A 598 13.14 -1.44 9.44
C ARG A 598 14.17 -2.42 8.90
N GLY A 599 15.30 -1.88 8.45
CA GLY A 599 16.51 -2.67 8.24
C GLY A 599 17.12 -3.23 9.54
N PRO A 600 18.27 -3.93 9.46
CA PRO A 600 19.01 -4.25 8.23
C PRO A 600 18.22 -5.16 7.28
N SER A 601 18.61 -5.19 6.01
CA SER A 601 18.16 -6.22 5.07
C SER A 601 18.71 -7.58 5.51
N LEU A 602 17.84 -8.58 5.69
CA LEU A 602 18.26 -9.96 5.92
C LEU A 602 18.69 -10.69 4.63
N SER A 603 18.44 -10.07 3.47
CA SER A 603 18.83 -10.58 2.16
C SER A 603 20.30 -10.29 1.86
N ASP A 604 20.76 -9.06 2.19
CA ASP A 604 22.16 -8.65 2.13
C ASP A 604 22.41 -7.44 3.06
N GLU A 605 23.13 -7.66 4.16
CA GLU A 605 23.45 -6.62 5.15
C GLU A 605 24.33 -5.47 4.60
N ASN A 606 24.94 -5.63 3.41
CA ASN A 606 25.75 -4.58 2.79
C ASN A 606 24.91 -3.44 2.18
N PHE A 607 23.61 -3.66 1.96
CA PHE A 607 22.69 -2.66 1.42
C PHE A 607 21.79 -2.09 2.51
N LEU A 608 21.90 -0.78 2.75
CA LEU A 608 21.02 -0.05 3.66
C LEU A 608 19.60 0.02 3.07
N LYS A 609 18.61 -0.39 3.86
CA LYS A 609 17.19 -0.33 3.52
C LYS A 609 16.36 0.06 4.75
N PRO A 610 15.23 0.77 4.58
CA PRO A 610 14.75 1.41 3.35
C PRO A 610 15.64 2.59 2.93
N ASP A 611 15.62 2.97 1.65
CA ASP A 611 16.53 3.99 1.09
C ASP A 611 16.06 5.42 1.40
N VAL A 612 14.75 5.63 1.36
CA VAL A 612 14.09 6.94 1.55
C VAL A 612 12.85 6.79 2.43
N THR A 613 12.28 7.92 2.86
CA THR A 613 10.94 7.97 3.45
C THR A 613 10.14 9.11 2.83
N ALA A 614 8.85 8.87 2.66
CA ALA A 614 7.86 9.90 2.36
C ALA A 614 6.71 9.77 3.37
N PRO A 615 5.84 10.80 3.46
CA PRO A 615 4.63 10.75 4.23
C PRO A 615 3.77 9.51 3.94
N GLY A 616 3.21 8.98 5.01
CA GLY A 616 2.30 7.84 4.99
C GLY A 616 1.50 7.76 6.29
N VAL A 617 1.10 8.93 6.85
CA VAL A 617 0.09 9.20 7.92
C VAL A 617 -0.61 10.63 7.73
N ASP A 618 -1.95 10.72 7.45
CA ASP A 618 -2.94 11.77 6.99
C ASP A 618 -3.59 11.80 5.47
N ILE A 619 -3.14 11.07 4.40
CA ILE A 619 -3.68 10.15 3.31
C ILE A 619 -5.11 10.25 2.85
N LEU A 620 -5.61 11.46 2.67
CA LEU A 620 -6.74 11.72 1.80
C LEU A 620 -6.35 11.56 0.31
N ALA A 621 -6.72 10.44 -0.31
CA ALA A 621 -6.69 10.25 -1.76
C ALA A 621 -7.97 9.55 -2.23
N GLY A 622 -8.07 9.27 -3.53
CA GLY A 622 -9.25 8.66 -4.14
C GLY A 622 -9.48 7.21 -3.67
N HIS A 623 -10.70 6.73 -3.84
CA HIS A 623 -11.14 5.40 -3.44
C HIS A 623 -12.20 4.90 -4.43
N THR A 624 -12.51 3.60 -4.42
CA THR A 624 -13.57 3.04 -5.27
C THR A 624 -14.90 3.06 -4.51
N ARG A 625 -15.91 3.74 -5.06
CA ARG A 625 -17.28 3.73 -4.48
C ARG A 625 -17.87 2.31 -4.39
N ASP A 626 -17.42 1.42 -5.27
CA ASP A 626 -17.91 0.05 -5.41
C ASP A 626 -17.17 -0.97 -4.51
N ALA A 627 -16.37 -0.50 -3.55
CA ALA A 627 -15.54 -1.35 -2.71
C ALA A 627 -16.32 -2.50 -2.06
N ALA A 628 -15.89 -3.76 -2.26
CA ALA A 628 -16.69 -4.92 -1.85
C ALA A 628 -16.90 -4.97 -0.33
N ASN A 629 -15.80 -4.91 0.43
CA ASN A 629 -15.79 -5.15 1.87
C ASN A 629 -15.36 -3.93 2.72
N SER A 630 -14.93 -2.82 2.10
CA SER A 630 -14.39 -1.65 2.81
C SER A 630 -15.36 -0.44 2.85
N LEU A 631 -14.98 0.73 2.36
CA LEU A 631 -15.77 1.97 2.44
C LEU A 631 -16.57 2.22 1.14
N ARG A 632 -17.73 1.57 1.03
CA ARG A 632 -18.68 1.80 -0.07
C ARG A 632 -19.19 3.24 -0.12
N GLY A 633 -19.39 3.74 -1.33
CA GLY A 633 -20.12 4.97 -1.64
C GLY A 633 -19.32 6.28 -1.61
N GLU A 634 -18.14 6.31 -0.97
CA GLU A 634 -17.29 7.50 -0.89
C GLU A 634 -16.25 7.52 -2.03
N ASP A 635 -15.99 8.70 -2.61
CA ASP A 635 -14.93 8.90 -3.62
C ASP A 635 -13.52 8.93 -3.01
N PHE A 636 -13.40 9.22 -1.72
CA PHE A 636 -12.12 9.45 -1.07
C PHE A 636 -12.02 8.59 0.19
N GLN A 637 -10.80 8.26 0.62
CA GLN A 637 -10.57 7.65 1.93
C GLN A 637 -9.22 8.08 2.51
N TYR A 638 -9.14 8.10 3.84
CA TYR A 638 -7.93 8.20 4.64
C TYR A 638 -7.23 6.81 4.77
N LEU A 639 -6.23 6.48 3.93
CA LEU A 639 -5.43 5.21 3.95
C LEU A 639 -3.92 5.50 4.17
N SER A 640 -3.16 4.64 4.90
CA SER A 640 -1.72 4.76 5.36
C SER A 640 -0.96 3.57 4.91
N GLY A 641 0.36 3.66 4.98
CA GLY A 641 1.24 2.52 4.89
C GLY A 641 2.53 2.94 4.21
N THR A 642 3.44 1.99 4.11
CA THR A 642 4.51 2.11 3.11
C THR A 642 3.95 2.01 1.69
N SER A 643 2.79 1.38 1.49
CA SER A 643 2.01 1.44 0.25
C SER A 643 1.55 2.86 -0.11
N MET A 644 1.48 3.78 0.86
CA MET A 644 1.06 5.18 0.67
C MET A 644 2.24 6.12 0.45
N SER A 645 3.39 5.84 1.07
CA SER A 645 4.61 6.62 0.84
C SER A 645 5.33 6.25 -0.46
N ALA A 646 5.23 4.99 -0.91
CA ALA A 646 5.75 4.55 -2.20
C ALA A 646 5.24 5.38 -3.40
N PRO A 647 3.92 5.62 -3.60
CA PRO A 647 3.43 6.43 -4.71
C PRO A 647 3.78 7.91 -4.61
N GLU A 648 4.00 8.43 -3.39
CA GLU A 648 4.53 9.79 -3.24
C GLU A 648 5.97 9.87 -3.79
N THR A 649 6.84 8.92 -3.43
CA THR A 649 8.19 8.80 -4.04
C THR A 649 8.12 8.56 -5.55
N ALA A 650 7.19 7.73 -6.02
CA ALA A 650 7.05 7.37 -7.44
C ALA A 650 6.56 8.54 -8.32
N GLY A 651 5.92 9.56 -7.75
CA GLY A 651 5.58 10.81 -8.44
C GLY A 651 6.65 11.93 -8.31
N VAL A 652 7.68 11.73 -7.46
CA VAL A 652 8.85 12.63 -7.37
C VAL A 652 9.99 12.19 -8.31
N ALA A 653 10.07 10.89 -8.60
CA ALA A 653 11.04 10.28 -9.50
C ALA A 653 10.78 10.60 -10.99
#